data_AF-A0A139CZ61-F1
#
_entry.id   AF-A0A139CZ61-F1
#
_cell.length_a   1.000
_cell.length_b   1.000
_cell.length_c   1.000
_cell.angle_alpha   90.00
_cell.angle_beta   90.00
_cell.angle_gamma   90.00
#
_symmetry.space_group_name_H-M   'P 1'
#
loop_
_entity.id
_entity.type
_entity.pdbx_description
1 polymer ?
#
loop_
_entity_poly.entity_id
_entity_poly.type
_entity_poly.pdbx_seq_one_letter_code
_entity_poly.pdbx_strand_id
1 'polypeptide(L)'
;MNQKNQNIGVSDWFTKKIKEDIDYPEQSNKTLDVFINDIIGILDNSKKLSDAADDIYDKLEKSEFINNICSDSRFPICSLFHHMKNTSAVATCILFQNIAKDKSYLEECLKEYDIKADYAEKDLVSLLRIAALLHDIGKPRSSSKKVRYGPYSHHTTQTREILEHILENTSSNLVEKYELNKIVPKLAAQHHSRDTSTKLERLLSKADTVASAADRINEIDSNLENGNLHLESKDKIFPHEINCDAGNLKCLEKNHTTVLGNGSTIDCKVEIKDPTANSAQLFYDSVCYGGPVKYLGKTYPISGNIGILSLDVMGIQGFIGEADKLNMLRGGSYFVDKVLEAAKDVIAHKVCPEAVLFWGGGNLLSFIPATEMYRKELKETIENKVKDISNDGLQVAVITFEEELANVAGQFNDTLEKSQNELETRKNETRSRQPIKNTKKTCRYCAKRPEASSGGSCKVCKEKEEKGKLAKCRLFNKYIKNTHDCSIPTELSHLGESIGALVIDGNMMGRLFQQTSTPAEYTYKSHTFKTKFDKILEDSITTFLDQEENLNLVKHRKEGIDYLGIDVLYAGGDDVLILMNAKAVIQFASHLIENVSEEFMFKKKFYDTTTFENPTVTISCGIAIADNSFPIYFLLDAAREMESSAKKKFRQTTSTDDYNIIKIPKGAMSVTAISSAMPGKDHISFVFPHNLKDFEQLSRIFAIAFYREKSRTLISDLVTCGNSKHERLNLIKYMYSSVQRKSDSINIDDCEWMADTLCNDNLLSASRMIIPHLLHGEGE
;
A
#
# COMPACT_ATOMS: atom_id res chain seq x y z
N MET A 1 -3.11 -18.70 33.88
CA MET A 1 -2.41 -18.18 32.69
C MET A 1 -1.31 -17.25 33.16
N ASN A 2 -0.05 -17.58 32.89
CA ASN A 2 1.10 -16.73 33.24
C ASN A 2 0.90 -15.32 32.69
N GLN A 3 1.02 -14.32 33.56
CA GLN A 3 1.11 -12.89 33.23
C GLN A 3 2.37 -12.67 32.38
N LYS A 4 2.31 -13.00 31.09
CA LYS A 4 3.29 -12.47 30.12
C LYS A 4 3.03 -10.97 30.02
N ASN A 5 4.08 -10.16 30.09
CA ASN A 5 4.08 -8.73 29.78
C ASN A 5 3.23 -8.47 28.51
N GLN A 6 2.28 -7.54 28.55
CA GLN A 6 1.38 -7.28 27.41
C GLN A 6 1.42 -5.80 27.02
N ASN A 7 1.60 -5.58 25.72
CA ASN A 7 2.28 -4.44 25.08
C ASN A 7 1.29 -3.37 24.62
N ILE A 8 1.74 -2.11 24.49
CA ILE A 8 0.91 -0.97 24.00
C ILE A 8 1.44 -0.49 22.63
N GLY A 9 1.80 -1.44 21.76
CA GLY A 9 2.19 -1.17 20.38
C GLY A 9 0.98 -1.16 19.44
N VAL A 10 1.08 -0.44 18.32
CA VAL A 10 0.09 -0.50 17.24
C VAL A 10 0.08 -1.90 16.61
N SER A 11 -1.11 -2.39 16.28
CA SER A 11 -1.27 -3.64 15.55
C SER A 11 -1.07 -3.41 14.05
N ASP A 12 -0.30 -4.30 13.40
CA ASP A 12 -0.30 -4.42 11.95
C ASP A 12 -1.67 -4.95 11.54
N TRP A 13 -2.46 -4.14 10.84
CA TRP A 13 -3.82 -4.50 10.47
C TRP A 13 -3.87 -5.76 9.59
N PHE A 14 -2.87 -5.98 8.72
CA PHE A 14 -2.86 -7.11 7.78
C PHE A 14 -2.57 -8.44 8.48
N THR A 15 -1.67 -8.45 9.46
CA THR A 15 -1.29 -9.67 10.17
C THR A 15 -1.97 -9.80 11.54
N LYS A 16 -2.67 -8.75 11.98
CA LYS A 16 -3.24 -8.58 13.32
C LYS A 16 -2.24 -8.97 14.42
N LYS A 17 -0.95 -8.62 14.22
CA LYS A 17 0.13 -8.77 15.21
C LYS A 17 0.55 -7.41 15.71
N ILE A 18 0.94 -7.31 16.99
CA ILE A 18 1.55 -6.09 17.53
C ILE A 18 2.91 -5.90 16.86
N LYS A 19 3.16 -4.72 16.24
CA LYS A 19 4.40 -4.46 15.48
C LYS A 19 5.64 -4.50 16.37
N GLU A 20 5.59 -3.77 17.47
CA GLU A 20 6.71 -3.67 18.42
C GLU A 20 6.22 -3.69 19.87
N ASP A 21 7.04 -4.28 20.74
CA ASP A 21 6.88 -4.17 22.18
C ASP A 21 7.58 -2.91 22.67
N ILE A 22 6.84 -1.96 23.22
CA ILE A 22 7.38 -0.72 23.78
C ILE A 22 7.39 -0.84 25.30
N ASP A 23 8.57 -0.70 25.91
CA ASP A 23 8.70 -0.73 27.37
C ASP A 23 8.31 0.59 28.03
N TYR A 24 7.24 0.56 28.83
CA TYR A 24 6.75 1.72 29.59
C TYR A 24 7.11 1.61 31.08
N PRO A 25 7.49 2.73 31.73
CA PRO A 25 7.70 4.07 31.14
C PRO A 25 9.14 4.31 30.65
N GLU A 26 10.10 3.44 30.98
CA GLU A 26 11.53 3.74 30.87
C GLU A 26 12.01 3.97 29.42
N GLN A 27 11.76 3.01 28.53
CA GLN A 27 12.15 3.14 27.12
C GLN A 27 11.31 4.23 26.42
N SER A 28 10.00 4.24 26.64
CA SER A 28 9.09 5.24 26.07
C SER A 28 9.51 6.67 26.42
N ASN A 29 9.77 6.96 27.69
CA ASN A 29 10.17 8.28 28.14
C ASN A 29 11.51 8.70 27.55
N LYS A 30 12.50 7.81 27.54
CA LYS A 30 13.82 8.09 26.97
C LYS A 30 13.74 8.43 25.48
N THR A 31 12.96 7.66 24.71
CA THR A 31 12.78 7.92 23.27
C THR A 31 11.99 9.20 23.03
N LEU A 32 10.98 9.49 23.87
CA LEU A 32 10.23 10.74 23.82
C LEU A 32 11.14 11.94 24.13
N ASP A 33 12.07 11.85 25.08
CA ASP A 33 13.00 12.93 25.41
C ASP A 33 13.94 13.26 24.24
N VAL A 34 14.41 12.23 23.52
CA VAL A 34 15.17 12.44 22.26
C VAL A 34 14.30 13.16 21.23
N PHE A 35 13.04 12.72 21.07
CA PHE A 35 12.10 13.33 20.13
C PHE A 35 11.78 14.79 20.48
N ILE A 36 11.64 15.11 21.77
CA ILE A 36 11.45 16.47 22.29
C ILE A 36 12.65 17.36 21.91
N ASN A 37 13.88 16.88 22.10
CA ASN A 37 15.08 17.61 21.70
C ASN A 37 15.15 17.85 20.19
N ASP A 38 14.70 16.89 19.38
CA ASP A 38 14.61 17.08 17.93
C ASP A 38 13.61 18.19 17.57
N ILE A 39 12.47 18.29 18.25
CA ILE A 39 11.50 19.38 18.04
C ILE A 39 12.10 20.73 18.44
N ILE A 40 12.83 20.80 19.55
CA ILE A 40 13.56 22.02 19.97
C ILE A 40 14.54 22.45 18.85
N GLY A 41 15.31 21.50 18.33
CA GLY A 41 16.24 21.75 17.22
C GLY A 41 15.53 22.21 15.93
N ILE A 42 14.33 21.71 15.64
CA ILE A 42 13.52 22.19 14.51
C ILE A 42 13.11 23.65 14.72
N LEU A 43 12.62 24.01 15.90
CA LEU A 43 12.24 25.39 16.21
C LEU A 43 13.43 26.35 16.14
N ASP A 44 14.60 25.94 16.64
CA ASP A 44 15.84 26.73 16.61
C ASP A 44 16.30 27.05 15.19
N ASN A 45 16.13 26.10 14.26
CA ASN A 45 16.54 26.24 12.87
C ASN A 45 15.50 26.93 11.98
N SER A 46 14.25 27.03 12.45
CA SER A 46 13.13 27.56 11.68
C SER A 46 13.11 29.09 11.69
N LYS A 47 12.99 29.69 10.50
CA LYS A 47 12.85 31.16 10.35
C LYS A 47 11.40 31.63 10.28
N LYS A 48 10.49 30.72 9.93
CA LYS A 48 9.05 30.97 9.81
C LYS A 48 8.30 29.87 10.55
N LEU A 49 7.10 30.20 11.00
CA LEU A 49 6.24 29.24 11.68
C LEU A 49 5.77 28.13 10.73
N SER A 50 5.62 28.44 9.43
CA SER A 50 5.32 27.45 8.39
C SER A 50 6.40 26.39 8.26
N ASP A 51 7.66 26.81 8.29
CA ASP A 51 8.81 25.92 8.14
C ASP A 51 8.88 24.99 9.36
N ALA A 52 8.66 25.53 10.57
CA ALA A 52 8.57 24.73 11.79
C ALA A 52 7.44 23.69 11.75
N ALA A 53 6.25 24.07 11.28
CA ALA A 53 5.11 23.17 11.18
C ALA A 53 5.38 22.03 10.17
N ASP A 54 5.97 22.34 9.02
CA ASP A 54 6.33 21.36 8.00
C ASP A 54 7.43 20.40 8.48
N ASP A 55 8.47 20.93 9.14
CA ASP A 55 9.57 20.11 9.67
C ASP A 55 9.12 19.22 10.83
N ILE A 56 8.19 19.69 11.69
CA ILE A 56 7.56 18.88 12.74
C ILE A 56 6.72 17.76 12.12
N TYR A 57 5.92 18.06 11.09
CA TYR A 57 5.17 17.04 10.35
C TYR A 57 6.11 15.97 9.78
N ASP A 58 7.16 16.39 9.08
CA ASP A 58 8.16 15.51 8.48
C ASP A 58 8.86 14.63 9.52
N LYS A 59 9.16 15.20 10.70
CA LYS A 59 9.78 14.49 11.81
C LYS A 59 8.84 13.45 12.42
N LEU A 60 7.56 13.78 12.56
CA LEU A 60 6.53 12.85 13.03
C LEU A 60 6.30 11.71 12.02
N GLU A 61 6.19 12.02 10.73
CA GLU A 61 6.00 11.05 9.65
C GLU A 61 7.14 10.02 9.60
N LYS A 62 8.39 10.48 9.77
CA LYS A 62 9.60 9.64 9.74
C LYS A 62 9.91 8.94 11.08
N SER A 63 9.16 9.23 12.15
CA SER A 63 9.43 8.68 13.48
C SER A 63 8.86 7.27 13.63
N GLU A 64 9.73 6.27 13.67
CA GLU A 64 9.35 4.88 13.95
C GLU A 64 8.62 4.76 15.31
N PHE A 65 9.11 5.47 16.33
CA PHE A 65 8.53 5.49 17.66
C PHE A 65 7.06 5.96 17.67
N ILE A 66 6.77 7.12 17.06
CA ILE A 66 5.40 7.67 17.05
C ILE A 66 4.47 6.83 16.16
N ASN A 67 5.00 6.24 15.08
CA ASN A 67 4.23 5.36 14.21
C ASN A 67 3.91 4.00 14.86
N ASN A 68 4.68 3.56 15.87
CA ASN A 68 4.48 2.28 16.55
C ASN A 68 3.67 2.40 17.86
N ILE A 69 3.36 3.60 18.34
CA ILE A 69 2.43 3.84 19.47
C ILE A 69 1.00 3.94 18.95
N CYS A 70 0.04 3.31 19.63
CA CYS A 70 -1.37 3.46 19.29
C CYS A 70 -1.98 4.77 19.79
N SER A 71 -2.89 5.38 18.99
CA SER A 71 -3.63 6.58 19.38
C SER A 71 -4.64 6.31 20.50
N ASP A 72 -5.26 5.13 20.49
CA ASP A 72 -6.18 4.65 21.51
C ASP A 72 -5.76 3.26 21.98
N SER A 73 -5.38 3.14 23.25
CA SER A 73 -4.97 1.86 23.83
C SER A 73 -6.11 0.84 23.89
N ARG A 74 -7.38 1.29 23.84
CA ARG A 74 -8.56 0.41 23.85
C ARG A 74 -8.78 -0.29 22.51
N PHE A 75 -8.25 0.27 21.45
CA PHE A 75 -8.35 -0.25 20.09
C PHE A 75 -7.06 0.09 19.33
N PRO A 76 -5.97 -0.67 19.56
CA PRO A 76 -4.64 -0.33 19.10
C PRO A 76 -4.42 -0.60 17.59
N ILE A 77 -5.34 -0.16 16.73
CA ILE A 77 -5.26 -0.33 15.27
C ILE A 77 -4.57 0.87 14.61
N CYS A 78 -4.90 2.08 15.08
CA CYS A 78 -4.37 3.32 14.51
C CYS A 78 -3.15 3.80 15.29
N SER A 79 -2.10 4.23 14.57
CA SER A 79 -0.93 4.83 15.24
C SER A 79 -1.21 6.26 15.70
N LEU A 80 -0.43 6.73 16.67
CA LEU A 80 -0.46 8.10 17.17
C LEU A 80 -0.22 9.14 16.07
N PHE A 81 0.75 8.91 15.16
CA PHE A 81 1.02 9.82 14.04
C PHE A 81 -0.22 10.06 13.16
N HIS A 82 -0.82 8.96 12.69
CA HIS A 82 -1.96 9.01 11.78
C HIS A 82 -3.17 9.73 12.39
N HIS A 83 -3.38 9.55 13.69
CA HIS A 83 -4.39 10.28 14.45
C HIS A 83 -4.09 11.80 14.47
N MET A 84 -2.89 12.20 14.91
CA MET A 84 -2.49 13.62 14.98
C MET A 84 -2.49 14.30 13.60
N LYS A 85 -2.06 13.58 12.56
CA LYS A 85 -2.12 14.01 11.16
C LYS A 85 -3.55 14.36 10.75
N ASN A 86 -4.50 13.44 10.96
CA ASN A 86 -5.90 13.66 10.57
C ASN A 86 -6.55 14.79 11.37
N THR A 87 -6.26 14.88 12.67
CA THR A 87 -6.71 16.00 13.51
C THR A 87 -6.20 17.33 12.96
N SER A 88 -4.92 17.44 12.61
CA SER A 88 -4.33 18.65 12.00
C SER A 88 -4.95 18.99 10.64
N ALA A 89 -5.17 17.99 9.79
CA ALA A 89 -5.80 18.16 8.48
C ALA A 89 -7.23 18.72 8.58
N VAL A 90 -8.07 18.10 9.41
CA VAL A 90 -9.47 18.51 9.62
C VAL A 90 -9.52 19.89 10.27
N ALA A 91 -8.68 20.15 11.29
CA ALA A 91 -8.60 21.45 11.95
C ALA A 91 -8.23 22.56 10.94
N THR A 92 -7.23 22.33 10.11
CA THR A 92 -6.79 23.30 9.09
C THR A 92 -7.90 23.59 8.07
N CYS A 93 -8.61 22.56 7.59
CA CYS A 93 -9.73 22.76 6.66
C CYS A 93 -10.86 23.60 7.30
N ILE A 94 -11.21 23.32 8.56
CA ILE A 94 -12.24 24.08 9.29
C ILE A 94 -11.78 25.53 9.52
N LEU A 95 -10.50 25.76 9.81
CA LEU A 95 -9.96 27.11 10.02
C LEU A 95 -10.11 27.96 8.74
N PHE A 96 -9.69 27.45 7.58
CA PHE A 96 -9.88 28.14 6.30
C PHE A 96 -11.35 28.45 6.01
N GLN A 97 -12.26 27.52 6.32
CA GLN A 97 -13.70 27.75 6.17
C GLN A 97 -14.21 28.87 7.08
N ASN A 98 -13.74 28.94 8.32
CA ASN A 98 -14.16 29.96 9.27
C ASN A 98 -13.63 31.34 8.88
N ILE A 99 -12.36 31.46 8.47
CA ILE A 99 -11.75 32.71 8.01
C ILE A 99 -12.43 33.20 6.71
N ALA A 100 -12.76 32.29 5.79
CA ALA A 100 -13.46 32.65 4.55
C ALA A 100 -14.89 33.15 4.81
N LYS A 101 -15.57 32.63 5.83
CA LYS A 101 -16.92 33.07 6.23
C LYS A 101 -16.89 34.38 7.01
N ASP A 102 -15.90 34.55 7.87
CA ASP A 102 -15.78 35.70 8.76
C ASP A 102 -14.33 36.18 8.85
N LYS A 103 -14.07 37.36 8.28
CA LYS A 103 -12.71 37.94 8.24
C LYS A 103 -12.21 38.36 9.62
N SER A 104 -13.09 38.64 10.59
CA SER A 104 -12.65 38.98 11.96
C SER A 104 -12.31 37.75 12.80
N TYR A 105 -12.59 36.53 12.29
CA TYR A 105 -12.36 35.28 13.02
C TYR A 105 -10.91 35.13 13.51
N LEU A 106 -9.93 35.51 12.68
CA LEU A 106 -8.51 35.46 13.02
C LEU A 106 -8.19 36.33 14.24
N GLU A 107 -8.57 37.62 14.19
CA GLU A 107 -8.30 38.55 15.29
C GLU A 107 -9.03 38.15 16.57
N GLU A 108 -10.26 37.65 16.44
CA GLU A 108 -11.06 37.19 17.57
C GLU A 108 -10.43 35.98 18.26
N CYS A 109 -9.89 35.02 17.49
CA CYS A 109 -9.16 33.88 18.05
C CYS A 109 -7.94 34.33 18.85
N LEU A 110 -7.15 35.30 18.35
CA LEU A 110 -5.95 35.79 19.03
C LEU A 110 -6.27 36.60 20.29
N LYS A 111 -7.35 37.40 20.25
CA LYS A 111 -7.84 38.17 21.41
C LYS A 111 -8.23 37.28 22.59
N GLU A 112 -8.79 36.09 22.33
CA GLU A 112 -9.14 35.12 23.38
C GLU A 112 -7.92 34.58 24.17
N TYR A 113 -6.70 34.75 23.65
CA TYR A 113 -5.44 34.38 24.30
C TYR A 113 -4.59 35.59 24.76
N ASP A 114 -5.10 36.82 24.69
CA ASP A 114 -4.34 38.06 24.96
C ASP A 114 -3.02 38.14 24.16
N ILE A 115 -3.10 37.75 22.87
CA ILE A 115 -2.00 37.87 21.91
C ILE A 115 -2.03 39.26 21.29
N LYS A 116 -0.89 39.94 21.30
CA LYS A 116 -0.68 41.29 20.73
C LYS A 116 0.17 41.24 19.47
N ALA A 117 0.89 40.14 19.25
CA ALA A 117 1.61 39.87 18.03
C ALA A 117 0.70 39.92 16.79
N ASP A 118 1.23 40.44 15.69
CA ASP A 118 0.55 40.48 14.40
C ASP A 118 0.69 39.13 13.69
N TYR A 119 -0.43 38.59 13.21
CA TYR A 119 -0.51 37.28 12.57
C TYR A 119 -1.10 37.43 11.18
N ALA A 120 -0.35 36.97 10.17
CA ALA A 120 -0.94 36.64 8.89
C ALA A 120 -1.78 35.35 8.99
N GLU A 121 -2.70 35.15 8.05
CA GLU A 121 -3.50 33.92 7.94
C GLU A 121 -2.62 32.66 7.95
N LYS A 122 -1.52 32.68 7.19
CA LYS A 122 -0.57 31.56 7.12
C LYS A 122 0.14 31.29 8.45
N ASP A 123 0.37 32.32 9.26
CA ASP A 123 1.00 32.17 10.57
C ASP A 123 0.01 31.53 11.56
N LEU A 124 -1.27 31.93 11.54
CA LEU A 124 -2.30 31.29 12.37
C LEU A 124 -2.51 29.83 11.99
N VAL A 125 -2.52 29.51 10.69
CA VAL A 125 -2.59 28.13 10.21
C VAL A 125 -1.40 27.32 10.71
N SER A 126 -0.19 27.87 10.64
CA SER A 126 1.02 27.18 11.10
C SER A 126 1.00 26.93 12.61
N LEU A 127 0.50 27.90 13.40
CA LEU A 127 0.32 27.75 14.84
C LEU A 127 -0.67 26.63 15.18
N LEU A 128 -1.83 26.62 14.52
CA LEU A 128 -2.85 25.60 14.72
C LEU A 128 -2.31 24.21 14.35
N ARG A 129 -1.55 24.11 13.25
CA ARG A 129 -0.90 22.87 12.82
C ARG A 129 0.07 22.35 13.88
N ILE A 130 0.94 23.19 14.42
CA ILE A 130 1.87 22.80 15.49
C ILE A 130 1.10 22.29 16.72
N ALA A 131 0.08 23.01 17.15
CA ALA A 131 -0.74 22.59 18.30
C ALA A 131 -1.48 21.27 18.03
N ALA A 132 -2.03 21.08 16.83
CA ALA A 132 -2.76 19.87 16.45
C ALA A 132 -1.84 18.66 16.25
N LEU A 133 -0.66 18.84 15.66
CA LEU A 133 0.32 17.77 15.48
C LEU A 133 0.93 17.29 16.80
N LEU A 134 0.90 18.12 17.85
CA LEU A 134 1.50 17.82 19.15
C LEU A 134 0.48 17.69 20.28
N HIS A 135 -0.83 17.77 20.00
CA HIS A 135 -1.89 17.75 21.04
C HIS A 135 -1.85 16.50 21.93
N ASP A 136 -1.32 15.42 21.37
CA ASP A 136 -1.31 14.09 21.95
C ASP A 136 0.10 13.59 22.31
N ILE A 137 1.12 14.46 22.24
CA ILE A 137 2.52 14.13 22.54
C ILE A 137 2.73 13.66 23.99
N GLY A 138 1.80 13.95 24.90
CA GLY A 138 1.82 13.46 26.27
C GLY A 138 1.44 11.98 26.43
N LYS A 139 0.80 11.35 25.43
CA LYS A 139 0.35 9.95 25.51
C LYS A 139 1.47 8.95 25.84
N PRO A 140 2.65 8.99 25.21
CA PRO A 140 3.74 8.06 25.50
C PRO A 140 4.25 8.13 26.95
N ARG A 141 4.19 9.30 27.60
CA ARG A 141 4.64 9.53 28.98
C ARG A 141 3.53 9.27 30.02
N SER A 142 2.27 9.31 29.59
CA SER A 142 1.09 9.08 30.42
C SER A 142 0.74 7.60 30.62
N SER A 143 1.37 6.72 29.85
CA SER A 143 1.07 5.29 29.82
C SER A 143 1.82 4.51 30.89
N SER A 144 1.22 3.43 31.42
CA SER A 144 1.89 2.55 32.39
C SER A 144 1.48 1.10 32.21
N LYS A 145 2.38 0.17 32.58
CA LYS A 145 2.11 -1.28 32.61
C LYS A 145 0.92 -1.67 33.52
N LYS A 146 0.52 -0.81 34.46
CA LYS A 146 -0.53 -1.09 35.45
C LYS A 146 -1.94 -0.78 34.94
N VAL A 147 -2.08 0.11 33.95
CA VAL A 147 -3.39 0.54 33.41
C VAL A 147 -3.56 -0.10 32.02
N ARG A 148 -4.22 -1.25 31.98
CA ARG A 148 -4.47 -2.02 30.76
C ARG A 148 -5.72 -1.50 30.05
N TYR A 149 -5.66 -1.27 28.73
CA TYR A 149 -6.78 -0.88 27.86
C TYR A 149 -7.65 0.24 28.47
N GLY A 150 -7.00 1.15 29.19
CA GLY A 150 -7.62 2.29 29.84
C GLY A 150 -7.24 3.57 29.11
N PRO A 151 -8.03 4.64 29.25
CA PRO A 151 -7.69 5.93 28.66
C PRO A 151 -6.31 6.38 29.14
N TYR A 152 -5.56 7.03 28.25
CA TYR A 152 -4.31 7.69 28.60
C TYR A 152 -4.58 8.78 29.66
N SER A 153 -4.28 8.48 30.92
CA SER A 153 -4.61 9.37 32.04
C SER A 153 -3.62 10.52 32.12
N HIS A 154 -4.08 11.76 32.30
CA HIS A 154 -3.22 12.94 32.43
C HIS A 154 -2.38 13.27 31.19
N HIS A 155 -2.66 12.69 30.01
CA HIS A 155 -1.90 13.00 28.80
C HIS A 155 -2.02 14.47 28.40
N THR A 156 -3.17 15.11 28.64
CA THR A 156 -3.35 16.56 28.39
C THR A 156 -2.42 17.40 29.28
N THR A 157 -2.26 17.03 30.55
CA THR A 157 -1.30 17.65 31.47
C THR A 157 0.14 17.43 31.00
N GLN A 158 0.48 16.20 30.60
CA GLN A 158 1.80 15.87 30.08
C GLN A 158 2.10 16.60 28.76
N THR A 159 1.14 16.71 27.84
CA THR A 159 1.25 17.51 26.62
C THR A 159 1.60 18.96 26.96
N ARG A 160 0.88 19.56 27.94
CA ARG A 160 1.15 20.94 28.36
C ARG A 160 2.58 21.10 28.90
N GLU A 161 2.99 20.24 29.83
CA GLU A 161 4.32 20.28 30.44
C GLU A 161 5.43 20.09 29.40
N ILE A 162 5.25 19.18 28.44
CA ILE A 162 6.20 18.95 27.35
C ILE A 162 6.31 20.17 26.44
N LEU A 163 5.20 20.79 26.07
CA LEU A 163 5.21 21.96 25.20
C LEU A 163 5.76 23.21 25.91
N GLU A 164 5.44 23.41 27.19
CA GLU A 164 6.07 24.44 28.02
C GLU A 164 7.60 24.23 28.05
N HIS A 165 8.06 23.00 28.29
CA HIS A 165 9.49 22.66 28.26
C HIS A 165 10.15 22.93 26.90
N ILE A 166 9.53 22.53 25.79
CA ILE A 166 10.05 22.78 24.43
C ILE A 166 10.24 24.28 24.19
N LEU A 167 9.23 25.09 24.53
CA LEU A 167 9.26 26.52 24.25
C LEU A 167 10.14 27.32 25.23
N GLU A 168 10.41 26.80 26.42
CA GLU A 168 11.38 27.38 27.38
C GLU A 168 12.83 27.08 27.00
N ASN A 169 13.09 25.97 26.31
CA ASN A 169 14.46 25.49 26.00
C ASN A 169 14.88 25.72 24.55
N THR A 170 14.00 26.24 23.70
CA THR A 170 14.35 26.71 22.36
C THR A 170 14.97 28.10 22.39
N SER A 171 15.94 28.33 21.51
CA SER A 171 16.55 29.63 21.21
C SER A 171 15.83 30.38 20.08
N SER A 172 14.73 29.84 19.56
CA SER A 172 13.99 30.39 18.43
C SER A 172 13.34 31.74 18.75
N ASN A 173 13.60 32.74 17.89
CA ASN A 173 12.94 34.04 17.98
C ASN A 173 11.44 33.99 17.66
N LEU A 174 10.94 32.87 17.12
CA LEU A 174 9.52 32.68 16.81
C LEU A 174 8.66 32.69 18.06
N VAL A 175 9.20 32.22 19.19
CA VAL A 175 8.48 32.15 20.48
C VAL A 175 8.07 33.54 20.94
N GLU A 176 9.01 34.49 20.98
CA GLU A 176 8.73 35.87 21.35
C GLU A 176 7.90 36.59 20.29
N LYS A 177 8.28 36.41 19.01
CA LYS A 177 7.61 37.09 17.88
C LYS A 177 6.12 36.80 17.81
N TYR A 178 5.73 35.56 18.05
CA TYR A 178 4.35 35.07 17.94
C TYR A 178 3.69 34.79 19.29
N GLU A 179 4.38 35.08 20.39
CA GLU A 179 3.92 34.83 21.77
C GLU A 179 3.47 33.37 22.00
N LEU A 180 4.19 32.40 21.42
CA LEU A 180 3.78 30.98 21.36
C LEU A 180 3.51 30.38 22.76
N ASN A 181 4.26 30.81 23.77
CA ASN A 181 4.11 30.40 25.17
C ASN A 181 2.71 30.63 25.74
N LYS A 182 1.97 31.63 25.24
CA LYS A 182 0.63 31.97 25.74
C LYS A 182 -0.46 31.05 25.17
N ILE A 183 -0.23 30.46 24.01
CA ILE A 183 -1.28 29.85 23.18
C ILE A 183 -1.03 28.38 22.89
N VAL A 184 0.17 27.97 22.45
CA VAL A 184 0.42 26.60 21.94
C VAL A 184 0.21 25.54 23.03
N PRO A 185 0.81 25.64 24.24
CA PRO A 185 0.60 24.62 25.28
C PRO A 185 -0.85 24.52 25.73
N LYS A 186 -1.56 25.65 25.82
CA LYS A 186 -2.97 25.70 26.23
C LYS A 186 -3.87 25.09 25.17
N LEU A 187 -3.72 25.51 23.92
CA LEU A 187 -4.52 25.03 22.79
C LEU A 187 -4.36 23.51 22.61
N ALA A 188 -3.12 23.01 22.60
CA ALA A 188 -2.82 21.60 22.45
C ALA A 188 -3.38 20.74 23.60
N ALA A 189 -3.35 21.23 24.84
CA ALA A 189 -3.85 20.49 26.00
C ALA A 189 -5.39 20.51 26.15
N GLN A 190 -6.07 21.52 25.60
CA GLN A 190 -7.52 21.72 25.72
C GLN A 190 -8.29 21.22 24.47
N HIS A 191 -8.00 20.00 24.02
CA HIS A 191 -8.66 19.39 22.86
C HIS A 191 -9.84 18.48 23.23
N HIS A 192 -10.07 18.15 24.50
CA HIS A 192 -11.29 17.45 24.90
C HIS A 192 -12.47 18.44 25.02
N SER A 193 -13.64 18.06 24.50
CA SER A 193 -14.81 18.96 24.40
C SER A 193 -15.21 19.66 25.70
N ARG A 194 -15.11 18.94 26.83
CA ARG A 194 -15.40 19.44 28.19
C ARG A 194 -14.44 20.54 28.69
N ASP A 195 -13.25 20.61 28.09
CA ASP A 195 -12.15 21.48 28.52
C ASP A 195 -12.01 22.72 27.61
N THR A 196 -12.83 22.81 26.54
CA THR A 196 -12.75 23.89 25.54
C THR A 196 -13.44 25.18 25.99
N SER A 197 -12.75 26.30 25.80
CA SER A 197 -13.23 27.64 26.16
C SER A 197 -13.23 28.60 24.96
N THR A 198 -12.17 28.54 24.14
CA THR A 198 -11.94 29.44 23.00
C THR A 198 -12.45 28.85 21.68
N LYS A 199 -12.46 29.68 20.63
CA LYS A 199 -12.80 29.28 19.26
C LYS A 199 -11.83 28.25 18.70
N LEU A 200 -10.52 28.42 18.90
CA LEU A 200 -9.50 27.48 18.43
C LEU A 200 -9.57 26.15 19.18
N GLU A 201 -9.82 26.17 20.49
CA GLU A 201 -9.98 24.94 21.30
C GLU A 201 -11.19 24.13 20.82
N ARG A 202 -12.35 24.78 20.59
CA ARG A 202 -13.54 24.11 20.05
C ARG A 202 -13.31 23.53 18.66
N LEU A 203 -12.56 24.25 17.82
CA LEU A 203 -12.19 23.79 16.48
C LEU A 203 -11.29 22.56 16.54
N LEU A 204 -10.21 22.62 17.33
CA LEU A 204 -9.29 21.50 17.49
C LEU A 204 -9.98 20.29 18.12
N SER A 205 -10.81 20.52 19.14
CA SER A 205 -11.60 19.47 19.78
C SER A 205 -12.56 18.78 18.83
N LYS A 206 -13.17 19.53 17.92
CA LYS A 206 -14.02 18.98 16.89
C LYS A 206 -13.23 18.12 15.89
N ALA A 207 -12.04 18.57 15.51
CA ALA A 207 -11.16 17.82 14.62
C ALA A 207 -10.67 16.51 15.27
N ASP A 208 -10.23 16.58 16.54
CA ASP A 208 -9.87 15.39 17.33
C ASP A 208 -11.07 14.45 17.46
N THR A 209 -12.27 14.97 17.77
CA THR A 209 -13.47 14.14 17.87
C THR A 209 -13.76 13.37 16.59
N VAL A 210 -13.60 14.01 15.41
CA VAL A 210 -13.78 13.34 14.11
C VAL A 210 -12.72 12.26 13.90
N ALA A 211 -11.44 12.56 14.15
CA ALA A 211 -10.35 11.58 14.02
C ALA A 211 -10.50 10.40 15.00
N SER A 212 -10.74 10.70 16.28
CA SER A 212 -10.92 9.73 17.37
C SER A 212 -12.19 8.89 17.24
N ALA A 213 -13.30 9.44 16.74
CA ALA A 213 -14.54 8.69 16.53
C ALA A 213 -14.33 7.62 15.46
N ALA A 214 -13.67 8.01 14.38
CA ALA A 214 -13.33 7.12 13.30
C ALA A 214 -12.40 5.99 13.82
N ASP A 215 -11.38 6.30 14.63
CA ASP A 215 -10.46 5.31 15.23
C ASP A 215 -11.12 4.22 16.11
N ARG A 216 -12.38 4.41 16.54
CA ARG A 216 -13.07 3.49 17.46
C ARG A 216 -14.08 2.55 16.79
N ILE A 217 -14.13 2.53 15.45
CA ILE A 217 -15.02 1.62 14.73
C ILE A 217 -14.44 0.21 14.79
N ASN A 218 -15.26 -0.72 15.27
CA ASN A 218 -14.93 -2.14 15.36
C ASN A 218 -15.60 -2.90 14.21
N GLU A 219 -14.97 -3.97 13.72
CA GLU A 219 -15.53 -4.79 12.66
C GLU A 219 -16.72 -5.67 13.15
N ILE A 220 -16.93 -5.72 14.46
CA ILE A 220 -18.09 -6.34 15.14
C ILE A 220 -19.07 -5.25 15.59
N ASP A 221 -20.27 -5.29 15.01
CA ASP A 221 -21.39 -4.47 15.45
C ASP A 221 -21.90 -4.97 16.79
N SER A 222 -22.26 -4.03 17.67
CA SER A 222 -22.70 -4.36 19.02
C SER A 222 -23.85 -3.49 19.49
N ASN A 223 -24.86 -4.13 20.06
CA ASN A 223 -25.98 -3.46 20.70
C ASN A 223 -26.26 -4.06 22.08
N LEU A 224 -26.32 -3.19 23.09
CA LEU A 224 -26.65 -3.57 24.47
C LEU A 224 -27.99 -2.95 24.84
N GLU A 225 -29.00 -3.79 25.01
CA GLU A 225 -30.36 -3.41 25.40
C GLU A 225 -30.85 -4.31 26.54
N ASN A 226 -31.33 -3.71 27.64
CA ASN A 226 -31.94 -4.41 28.76
C ASN A 226 -31.12 -5.61 29.32
N GLY A 227 -29.79 -5.51 29.32
CA GLY A 227 -28.90 -6.58 29.80
C GLY A 227 -28.67 -7.73 28.80
N ASN A 228 -29.12 -7.58 27.56
CA ASN A 228 -28.76 -8.46 26.45
C ASN A 228 -27.80 -7.75 25.50
N LEU A 229 -26.62 -8.34 25.29
CA LEU A 229 -25.63 -7.87 24.34
C LEU A 229 -25.75 -8.72 23.06
N HIS A 230 -26.20 -8.07 22.00
CA HIS A 230 -26.23 -8.63 20.64
C HIS A 230 -24.96 -8.20 19.89
N LEU A 231 -24.27 -9.17 19.29
CA LEU A 231 -23.09 -8.94 18.47
C LEU A 231 -23.27 -9.55 17.08
N GLU A 232 -22.85 -8.83 16.05
CA GLU A 232 -22.86 -9.28 14.66
C GLU A 232 -21.50 -9.02 14.03
N SER A 233 -20.87 -10.04 13.46
CA SER A 233 -19.65 -9.86 12.68
C SER A 233 -19.98 -9.54 11.24
N LYS A 234 -19.46 -8.42 10.72
CA LYS A 234 -19.52 -8.05 9.30
C LYS A 234 -18.15 -8.11 8.62
N ASP A 235 -17.12 -8.56 9.35
CA ASP A 235 -15.78 -8.68 8.81
C ASP A 235 -15.71 -9.83 7.81
N LYS A 236 -15.37 -9.50 6.56
CA LYS A 236 -15.19 -10.46 5.49
C LYS A 236 -13.80 -11.08 5.49
N ILE A 237 -12.81 -10.55 6.21
CA ILE A 237 -11.39 -10.94 6.16
C ILE A 237 -10.98 -11.74 7.39
N PHE A 238 -11.34 -11.27 8.58
CA PHE A 238 -10.87 -11.86 9.83
C PHE A 238 -12.00 -12.54 10.61
N PRO A 239 -11.78 -13.74 11.17
CA PRO A 239 -12.62 -14.25 12.24
C PRO A 239 -12.23 -13.54 13.54
N HIS A 240 -13.20 -13.27 14.42
CA HIS A 240 -12.97 -12.55 15.68
C HIS A 240 -13.20 -13.45 16.89
N GLU A 241 -12.30 -13.41 17.87
CA GLU A 241 -12.46 -14.17 19.13
C GLU A 241 -12.89 -13.22 20.23
N ILE A 242 -14.17 -13.31 20.56
CA ILE A 242 -14.84 -12.38 21.45
C ILE A 242 -14.99 -13.00 22.83
N ASN A 243 -14.57 -12.25 23.85
CA ASN A 243 -14.79 -12.55 25.26
C ASN A 243 -15.70 -11.47 25.88
N CYS A 244 -16.95 -11.86 26.19
CA CYS A 244 -17.96 -10.97 26.77
C CYS A 244 -17.79 -10.76 28.28
N ASP A 245 -16.88 -11.49 28.94
CA ASP A 245 -16.60 -11.35 30.37
C ASP A 245 -15.27 -10.62 30.67
N ALA A 246 -14.42 -10.39 29.67
CA ALA A 246 -13.13 -9.72 29.85
C ALA A 246 -13.22 -8.17 29.91
N GLY A 247 -14.34 -7.58 29.48
CA GLY A 247 -14.58 -6.13 29.48
C GLY A 247 -15.14 -5.59 30.81
N ASN A 248 -15.90 -4.49 30.72
CA ASN A 248 -16.65 -3.93 31.86
C ASN A 248 -18.00 -4.64 32.09
N LEU A 249 -18.36 -5.56 31.21
CA LEU A 249 -19.51 -6.42 31.36
C LEU A 249 -19.12 -7.77 31.97
N LYS A 250 -20.05 -8.35 32.72
CA LYS A 250 -20.00 -9.70 33.28
C LYS A 250 -20.95 -10.59 32.50
N CYS A 251 -20.44 -11.62 31.86
CA CYS A 251 -21.28 -12.57 31.13
C CYS A 251 -21.98 -13.53 32.12
N LEU A 252 -23.28 -13.73 31.95
CA LEU A 252 -24.08 -14.63 32.80
C LEU A 252 -24.15 -16.06 32.24
N GLU A 253 -23.72 -16.26 30.99
CA GLU A 253 -23.69 -17.56 30.32
C GLU A 253 -22.42 -18.34 30.69
N LYS A 254 -22.49 -19.68 30.67
CA LYS A 254 -21.32 -20.54 30.98
C LYS A 254 -20.18 -20.39 29.97
N ASN A 255 -20.53 -20.19 28.69
CA ASN A 255 -19.57 -19.98 27.62
C ASN A 255 -19.49 -18.48 27.33
N HIS A 256 -18.46 -17.82 27.88
CA HIS A 256 -18.27 -16.38 27.75
C HIS A 256 -17.35 -15.96 26.59
N THR A 257 -16.72 -16.93 25.92
CA THR A 257 -15.83 -16.70 24.77
C THR A 257 -16.36 -17.46 23.56
N THR A 258 -16.36 -16.82 22.39
CA THR A 258 -16.78 -17.42 21.11
C THR A 258 -15.91 -16.94 19.95
N VAL A 259 -15.87 -17.67 18.85
CA VAL A 259 -15.29 -17.22 17.58
C VAL A 259 -16.42 -16.85 16.61
N LEU A 260 -16.41 -15.63 16.08
CA LEU A 260 -17.38 -15.14 15.10
C LEU A 260 -16.75 -15.04 13.72
N GLY A 261 -17.39 -15.66 12.74
CA GLY A 261 -17.11 -15.48 11.32
C GLY A 261 -18.06 -14.47 10.67
N ASN A 262 -17.86 -14.18 9.38
CA ASN A 262 -18.66 -13.22 8.62
C ASN A 262 -20.17 -13.57 8.63
N GLY A 263 -21.01 -12.64 9.06
CA GLY A 263 -22.46 -12.81 9.19
C GLY A 263 -22.91 -13.64 10.39
N SER A 264 -21.99 -14.03 11.28
CA SER A 264 -22.32 -14.72 12.52
C SER A 264 -22.87 -13.73 13.56
N THR A 265 -23.88 -14.17 14.32
CA THR A 265 -24.45 -13.41 15.43
C THR A 265 -24.36 -14.17 16.73
N ILE A 266 -24.26 -13.43 17.85
CA ILE A 266 -24.37 -13.99 19.19
C ILE A 266 -25.17 -13.03 20.08
N ASP A 267 -26.04 -13.61 20.91
CA ASP A 267 -26.73 -12.93 21.99
C ASP A 267 -26.20 -13.48 23.32
N CYS A 268 -25.84 -12.58 24.23
CA CYS A 268 -25.37 -12.95 25.56
C CYS A 268 -25.97 -12.07 26.64
N LYS A 269 -26.42 -12.70 27.72
CA LYS A 269 -26.90 -11.99 28.90
C LYS A 269 -25.72 -11.48 29.71
N VAL A 270 -25.76 -10.20 30.03
CA VAL A 270 -24.65 -9.47 30.64
C VAL A 270 -25.11 -8.51 31.73
N GLU A 271 -24.26 -8.32 32.74
CA GLU A 271 -24.42 -7.31 33.78
C GLU A 271 -23.26 -6.33 33.75
N ILE A 272 -23.50 -5.04 34.02
CA ILE A 272 -22.42 -4.05 34.15
C ILE A 272 -21.70 -4.30 35.48
N LYS A 273 -20.38 -4.52 35.44
CA LYS A 273 -19.57 -4.81 36.64
C LYS A 273 -19.54 -3.63 37.63
N ASP A 274 -19.48 -2.42 37.12
CA ASP A 274 -19.52 -1.17 37.89
C ASP A 274 -20.72 -0.31 37.45
N PRO A 275 -21.84 -0.33 38.18
CA PRO A 275 -23.03 0.45 37.87
C PRO A 275 -22.81 1.97 37.91
N THR A 276 -21.70 2.44 38.49
CA THR A 276 -21.38 3.86 38.60
C THR A 276 -20.53 4.37 37.43
N ALA A 277 -20.08 3.48 36.54
CA ALA A 277 -19.26 3.84 35.39
C ALA A 277 -20.06 4.58 34.32
N ASN A 278 -19.54 5.71 33.84
CA ASN A 278 -20.15 6.49 32.75
C ASN A 278 -19.95 5.86 31.35
N SER A 279 -19.16 4.78 31.27
CA SER A 279 -18.87 4.05 30.04
C SER A 279 -18.56 2.59 30.35
N ALA A 280 -18.91 1.68 29.43
CA ALA A 280 -18.61 0.27 29.56
C ALA A 280 -18.01 -0.30 28.26
N GLN A 281 -16.85 -0.94 28.36
CA GLN A 281 -16.33 -1.82 27.32
C GLN A 281 -17.23 -3.06 27.23
N LEU A 282 -17.83 -3.26 26.07
CA LEU A 282 -18.87 -4.28 25.87
C LEU A 282 -18.29 -5.69 25.83
N PHE A 283 -17.16 -5.87 25.15
CA PHE A 283 -16.45 -7.14 25.05
C PHE A 283 -14.97 -6.88 24.77
N TYR A 284 -14.17 -7.94 24.84
CA TYR A 284 -12.79 -7.94 24.38
C TYR A 284 -12.64 -8.88 23.18
N ASP A 285 -12.15 -8.36 22.07
CA ASP A 285 -11.72 -9.09 20.89
C ASP A 285 -10.21 -9.31 20.93
N SER A 286 -9.79 -10.58 20.95
CA SER A 286 -8.37 -10.92 20.98
C SER A 286 -7.68 -10.82 19.62
N VAL A 287 -8.42 -10.56 18.53
CA VAL A 287 -7.87 -10.33 17.18
C VAL A 287 -7.47 -8.87 17.00
N CYS A 288 -8.33 -7.94 17.42
CA CYS A 288 -8.03 -6.51 17.41
C CYS A 288 -7.37 -6.00 18.71
N TYR A 289 -7.12 -6.88 19.68
CA TYR A 289 -6.52 -6.58 20.99
C TYR A 289 -7.27 -5.49 21.78
N GLY A 290 -8.59 -5.49 21.71
CA GLY A 290 -9.40 -4.38 22.21
C GLY A 290 -10.89 -4.64 22.10
N GLY A 291 -11.72 -3.61 22.25
CA GLY A 291 -13.16 -3.75 22.04
C GLY A 291 -13.94 -2.45 22.27
N PRO A 292 -15.14 -2.34 21.72
CA PRO A 292 -15.90 -1.10 21.71
C PRO A 292 -16.31 -0.68 23.13
N VAL A 293 -16.25 0.62 23.39
CA VAL A 293 -16.70 1.24 24.63
C VAL A 293 -17.97 2.02 24.37
N LYS A 294 -19.07 1.60 25.00
CA LYS A 294 -20.34 2.33 24.97
C LYS A 294 -20.33 3.40 26.06
N TYR A 295 -20.44 4.66 25.67
CA TYR A 295 -20.71 5.75 26.60
C TYR A 295 -22.19 5.74 26.97
N LEU A 296 -22.51 5.86 28.26
CA LEU A 296 -23.89 5.76 28.77
C LEU A 296 -24.58 7.12 28.93
N GLY A 297 -23.91 8.22 28.57
CA GLY A 297 -24.48 9.57 28.57
C GLY A 297 -24.94 10.05 27.18
N LYS A 298 -25.37 11.31 27.09
CA LYS A 298 -25.77 11.94 25.81
C LYS A 298 -24.55 12.13 24.91
N THR A 299 -24.61 11.59 23.69
CA THR A 299 -23.68 11.92 22.61
C THR A 299 -24.14 13.20 21.93
N TYR A 300 -23.19 14.05 21.55
CA TYR A 300 -23.47 15.27 20.81
C TYR A 300 -23.22 15.01 19.32
N PRO A 301 -24.12 15.43 18.42
CA PRO A 301 -23.91 15.26 16.99
C PRO A 301 -22.72 16.10 16.53
N ILE A 302 -21.83 15.47 15.75
CA ILE A 302 -20.75 16.17 15.05
C ILE A 302 -21.39 16.98 13.93
N SER A 303 -21.26 18.31 13.96
CA SER A 303 -21.86 19.20 12.96
C SER A 303 -20.85 19.68 11.92
N GLY A 304 -21.31 20.27 10.82
CA GLY A 304 -20.44 20.93 9.83
C GLY A 304 -19.81 19.97 8.81
N ASN A 305 -19.09 20.56 7.86
CA ASN A 305 -18.70 19.88 6.62
C ASN A 305 -17.21 20.04 6.33
N ILE A 306 -16.71 19.15 5.48
CA ILE A 306 -15.36 19.16 4.92
C ILE A 306 -15.43 18.85 3.42
N GLY A 307 -14.44 19.31 2.65
CA GLY A 307 -14.32 18.95 1.25
C GLY A 307 -13.48 17.68 1.09
N ILE A 308 -13.87 16.83 0.14
CA ILE A 308 -13.08 15.68 -0.32
C ILE A 308 -12.53 16.01 -1.70
N LEU A 309 -11.26 15.72 -1.93
CA LEU A 309 -10.63 15.72 -3.25
C LEU A 309 -10.09 14.34 -3.55
N SER A 310 -10.47 13.80 -4.70
CA SER A 310 -9.95 12.54 -5.20
C SER A 310 -9.42 12.69 -6.62
N LEU A 311 -8.32 12.03 -6.91
CA LEU A 311 -7.62 12.09 -8.19
C LEU A 311 -7.20 10.68 -8.62
N ASP A 312 -7.43 10.38 -9.91
CA ASP A 312 -6.95 9.18 -10.61
C ASP A 312 -6.21 9.61 -11.89
N VAL A 313 -4.95 9.17 -12.04
CA VAL A 313 -4.16 9.36 -13.27
C VAL A 313 -4.57 8.32 -14.30
N MET A 314 -5.16 8.80 -15.39
CA MET A 314 -5.77 7.95 -16.41
C MET A 314 -4.72 7.38 -17.36
N GLY A 315 -4.84 6.08 -17.65
CA GLY A 315 -4.09 5.44 -18.74
C GLY A 315 -2.58 5.35 -18.50
N ILE A 316 -2.12 5.33 -17.24
CA ILE A 316 -0.71 5.17 -16.83
C ILE A 316 -0.02 4.11 -17.67
N GLN A 317 -0.64 2.95 -17.69
CA GLN A 317 -0.17 1.76 -18.34
C GLN A 317 0.06 1.93 -19.86
N GLY A 318 -0.94 2.44 -20.58
CA GLY A 318 -0.83 2.73 -22.01
C GLY A 318 0.08 3.92 -22.33
N PHE A 319 0.34 4.79 -21.35
CA PHE A 319 1.32 5.86 -21.44
C PHE A 319 2.75 5.36 -21.21
N ILE A 320 2.98 4.40 -20.31
CA ILE A 320 4.31 3.80 -20.15
C ILE A 320 4.62 2.94 -21.37
N GLY A 321 3.69 2.07 -21.77
CA GLY A 321 3.89 1.09 -22.85
C GLY A 321 4.00 1.64 -24.27
N GLU A 322 3.59 2.89 -24.55
CA GLU A 322 3.72 3.52 -25.89
C GLU A 322 5.17 3.84 -26.32
N ALA A 323 6.18 3.23 -25.69
CA ALA A 323 7.58 3.51 -25.88
C ALA A 323 8.35 2.24 -26.26
N ASP A 324 9.22 2.34 -27.27
CA ASP A 324 9.96 1.19 -27.80
C ASP A 324 11.31 0.94 -27.11
N LYS A 325 11.77 1.90 -26.30
CA LYS A 325 13.10 1.85 -25.66
C LYS A 325 12.99 1.76 -24.15
N LEU A 326 13.90 0.98 -23.53
CA LEU A 326 13.98 0.82 -22.08
C LEU A 326 14.01 2.17 -21.33
N ASN A 327 14.84 3.11 -21.76
CA ASN A 327 14.91 4.43 -21.12
C ASN A 327 13.61 5.22 -21.26
N MET A 328 12.87 5.08 -22.36
CA MET A 328 11.58 5.77 -22.51
C MET A 328 10.49 5.17 -21.60
N LEU A 329 10.52 3.85 -21.35
CA LEU A 329 9.65 3.19 -20.36
C LEU A 329 9.89 3.76 -18.96
N ARG A 330 11.17 3.84 -18.54
CA ARG A 330 11.59 4.48 -17.28
C ARG A 330 11.12 5.94 -17.19
N GLY A 331 11.27 6.69 -18.29
CA GLY A 331 10.77 8.07 -18.39
C GLY A 331 9.26 8.17 -18.21
N GLY A 332 8.50 7.22 -18.76
CA GLY A 332 7.05 7.12 -18.57
C GLY A 332 6.65 6.98 -17.11
N SER A 333 7.28 6.04 -16.38
CA SER A 333 7.07 5.85 -14.93
C SER A 333 7.41 7.12 -14.14
N TYR A 334 8.56 7.73 -14.44
CA TYR A 334 8.99 8.98 -13.81
C TYR A 334 7.95 10.10 -13.94
N PHE A 335 7.30 10.24 -15.10
CA PHE A 335 6.25 11.25 -15.30
C PHE A 335 5.01 11.02 -14.45
N VAL A 336 4.59 9.76 -14.28
CA VAL A 336 3.43 9.41 -13.45
C VAL A 336 3.68 9.83 -12.00
N ASP A 337 4.84 9.51 -11.46
CA ASP A 337 5.23 9.94 -10.11
C ASP A 337 5.27 11.47 -9.99
N LYS A 338 5.88 12.16 -10.97
CA LYS A 338 6.02 13.62 -10.92
C LYS A 338 4.68 14.36 -11.02
N VAL A 339 3.74 13.83 -11.80
CA VAL A 339 2.38 14.37 -11.89
C VAL A 339 1.67 14.24 -10.54
N LEU A 340 1.78 13.08 -9.90
CA LEU A 340 1.14 12.82 -8.61
C LEU A 340 1.78 13.63 -7.47
N GLU A 341 3.11 13.73 -7.47
CA GLU A 341 3.89 14.59 -6.56
C GLU A 341 3.48 16.06 -6.72
N ALA A 342 3.34 16.55 -7.95
CA ALA A 342 2.90 17.92 -8.19
C ALA A 342 1.48 18.19 -7.70
N ALA A 343 0.56 17.22 -7.79
CA ALA A 343 -0.78 17.33 -7.23
C ALA A 343 -0.76 17.37 -5.70
N LYS A 344 0.04 16.48 -5.07
CA LYS A 344 0.31 16.48 -3.64
C LYS A 344 0.85 17.84 -3.19
N ASP A 345 1.85 18.39 -3.87
CA ASP A 345 2.50 19.65 -3.51
C ASP A 345 1.54 20.85 -3.59
N VAL A 346 0.61 20.84 -4.56
CA VAL A 346 -0.42 21.90 -4.66
C VAL A 346 -1.31 21.91 -3.42
N ILE A 347 -1.75 20.72 -2.99
CA ILE A 347 -2.58 20.58 -1.78
C ILE A 347 -1.77 20.93 -0.54
N ALA A 348 -0.55 20.41 -0.41
CA ALA A 348 0.34 20.68 0.70
C ALA A 348 0.60 22.19 0.88
N HIS A 349 0.80 22.91 -0.23
CA HIS A 349 1.09 24.34 -0.21
C HIS A 349 -0.16 25.22 0.01
N LYS A 350 -1.32 24.84 -0.52
CA LYS A 350 -2.56 25.64 -0.43
C LYS A 350 -3.41 25.32 0.79
N VAL A 351 -3.28 24.11 1.34
CA VAL A 351 -4.00 23.65 2.53
C VAL A 351 -2.98 23.32 3.61
N CYS A 352 -2.46 22.09 3.61
CA CYS A 352 -1.36 21.64 4.43
C CYS A 352 -0.93 20.20 4.01
N PRO A 353 0.31 19.75 4.27
CA PRO A 353 0.76 18.39 3.95
C PRO A 353 -0.11 17.28 4.57
N GLU A 354 -0.62 17.50 5.77
CA GLU A 354 -1.44 16.57 6.55
C GLU A 354 -2.76 16.25 5.86
N ALA A 355 -3.26 17.18 5.04
CA ALA A 355 -4.53 17.04 4.33
C ALA A 355 -4.53 15.89 3.32
N VAL A 356 -3.35 15.50 2.82
CA VAL A 356 -3.18 14.39 1.89
C VAL A 356 -3.25 13.07 2.65
N LEU A 357 -4.39 12.39 2.56
CA LEU A 357 -4.63 11.10 3.21
C LEU A 357 -3.84 9.98 2.53
N PHE A 358 -3.89 9.93 1.21
CA PHE A 358 -3.19 8.90 0.45
C PHE A 358 -2.70 9.46 -0.88
N TRP A 359 -1.53 8.99 -1.31
CA TRP A 359 -1.04 9.17 -2.67
C TRP A 359 -0.12 8.00 -3.06
N GLY A 360 -0.39 7.41 -4.23
CA GLY A 360 0.39 6.29 -4.76
C GLY A 360 -0.36 5.54 -5.86
N GLY A 361 0.36 4.80 -6.72
CA GLY A 361 -0.26 4.00 -7.78
C GLY A 361 -1.13 4.80 -8.76
N GLY A 362 -0.85 6.10 -8.93
CA GLY A 362 -1.68 6.99 -9.75
C GLY A 362 -2.91 7.59 -9.06
N ASN A 363 -3.16 7.25 -7.81
CA ASN A 363 -4.32 7.71 -7.05
C ASN A 363 -3.90 8.69 -5.94
N LEU A 364 -4.78 9.66 -5.63
CA LEU A 364 -4.62 10.57 -4.50
C LEU A 364 -5.97 10.87 -3.86
N LEU A 365 -6.02 10.84 -2.53
CA LEU A 365 -7.18 11.21 -1.72
C LEU A 365 -6.76 12.26 -0.68
N SER A 366 -7.55 13.33 -0.53
CA SER A 366 -7.25 14.43 0.37
C SER A 366 -8.50 15.04 1.00
N PHE A 367 -8.35 15.51 2.23
CA PHE A 367 -9.24 16.53 2.77
C PHE A 367 -8.90 17.90 2.18
N ILE A 368 -9.91 18.73 1.94
CA ILE A 368 -9.76 20.12 1.50
C ILE A 368 -10.84 20.98 2.18
N PRO A 369 -10.70 22.32 2.22
CA PRO A 369 -11.79 23.19 2.68
C PRO A 369 -13.05 22.99 1.82
N ALA A 370 -14.22 22.84 2.47
CA ALA A 370 -15.52 22.61 1.83
C ALA A 370 -15.98 23.78 0.95
N THR A 371 -15.47 24.99 1.22
CA THR A 371 -15.80 26.22 0.49
C THR A 371 -15.60 26.02 -1.01
N GLU A 372 -16.64 26.31 -1.81
CA GLU A 372 -16.66 26.09 -3.26
C GLU A 372 -15.46 26.74 -3.97
N MET A 373 -15.08 27.95 -3.56
CA MET A 373 -13.90 28.67 -4.08
C MET A 373 -12.62 27.82 -3.97
N TYR A 374 -12.32 27.27 -2.79
CA TYR A 374 -11.15 26.43 -2.56
C TYR A 374 -11.21 25.14 -3.38
N ARG A 375 -12.38 24.48 -3.42
CA ARG A 375 -12.56 23.23 -4.19
C ARG A 375 -12.29 23.43 -5.67
N LYS A 376 -12.85 24.49 -6.25
CA LYS A 376 -12.67 24.81 -7.68
C LYS A 376 -11.23 25.21 -7.99
N GLU A 377 -10.64 26.09 -7.18
CA GLU A 377 -9.27 26.57 -7.37
C GLU A 377 -8.25 25.42 -7.32
N LEU A 378 -8.37 24.53 -6.33
CA LEU A 378 -7.49 23.35 -6.20
C LEU A 378 -7.61 22.43 -7.41
N LYS A 379 -8.86 22.10 -7.81
CA LYS A 379 -9.11 21.26 -8.98
C LYS A 379 -8.48 21.83 -10.25
N GLU A 380 -8.72 23.10 -10.56
CA GLU A 380 -8.19 23.76 -11.76
C GLU A 380 -6.66 23.87 -11.72
N THR A 381 -6.08 24.20 -10.56
CA THR A 381 -4.63 24.29 -10.38
C THR A 381 -3.95 22.94 -10.64
N ILE A 382 -4.51 21.86 -10.09
CA ILE A 382 -3.99 20.50 -10.27
C ILE A 382 -4.12 20.09 -11.74
N GLU A 383 -5.31 20.18 -12.34
CA GLU A 383 -5.53 19.79 -13.74
C GLU A 383 -4.59 20.52 -14.71
N ASN A 384 -4.31 21.82 -14.50
CA ASN A 384 -3.37 22.58 -15.32
C ASN A 384 -1.92 22.14 -15.11
N LYS A 385 -1.48 21.98 -13.86
CA LYS A 385 -0.10 21.59 -13.55
C LYS A 385 0.23 20.19 -14.09
N VAL A 386 -0.73 19.26 -14.06
CA VAL A 386 -0.58 17.93 -14.68
C VAL A 386 -0.40 18.00 -16.19
N LYS A 387 -1.22 18.82 -16.87
CA LYS A 387 -1.11 19.00 -18.33
C LYS A 387 0.24 19.59 -18.71
N ASP A 388 0.73 20.56 -17.95
CA ASP A 388 2.01 21.22 -18.20
C ASP A 388 3.18 20.25 -18.03
N ILE A 389 3.23 19.48 -16.92
CA ILE A 389 4.30 18.53 -16.62
C ILE A 389 4.36 17.40 -17.66
N SER A 390 3.20 16.90 -18.08
CA SER A 390 3.13 15.76 -19.01
C SER A 390 3.12 16.16 -20.49
N ASN A 391 3.17 17.47 -20.80
CA ASN A 391 2.95 18.02 -22.14
C ASN A 391 1.67 17.50 -22.81
N ASP A 392 0.57 17.49 -22.06
CA ASP A 392 -0.73 16.93 -22.47
C ASP A 392 -0.66 15.42 -22.82
N GLY A 393 0.41 14.75 -22.35
CA GLY A 393 0.65 13.33 -22.58
C GLY A 393 -0.15 12.43 -21.65
N LEU A 394 -0.43 12.89 -20.43
CA LEU A 394 -1.24 12.21 -19.41
C LEU A 394 -2.50 13.02 -19.10
N GLN A 395 -3.54 12.32 -18.69
CA GLN A 395 -4.79 12.93 -18.22
C GLN A 395 -5.05 12.51 -16.79
N VAL A 396 -5.73 13.37 -16.03
CA VAL A 396 -6.23 13.07 -14.70
C VAL A 396 -7.73 13.27 -14.64
N ALA A 397 -8.38 12.42 -13.85
CA ALA A 397 -9.73 12.62 -13.36
C ALA A 397 -9.62 13.24 -11.97
N VAL A 398 -10.13 14.46 -11.78
CA VAL A 398 -10.15 15.14 -10.48
C VAL A 398 -11.60 15.45 -10.12
N ILE A 399 -12.04 14.92 -8.97
CA ILE A 399 -13.37 15.17 -8.40
C ILE A 399 -13.24 15.84 -7.04
N THR A 400 -14.22 16.68 -6.72
CA THR A 400 -14.29 17.40 -5.44
C THR A 400 -15.74 17.53 -5.00
N PHE A 401 -16.07 17.10 -3.79
CA PHE A 401 -17.41 17.24 -3.22
C PHE A 401 -17.36 17.63 -1.75
N GLU A 402 -18.49 18.07 -1.21
CA GLU A 402 -18.67 18.38 0.20
C GLU A 402 -19.25 17.16 0.92
N GLU A 403 -18.74 16.89 2.12
CA GLU A 403 -19.13 15.76 2.95
C GLU A 403 -19.35 16.21 4.40
N GLU A 404 -20.34 15.63 5.06
CA GLU A 404 -20.62 15.95 6.46
C GLU A 404 -19.55 15.32 7.37
N LEU A 405 -19.11 16.07 8.40
CA LEU A 405 -18.12 15.56 9.35
C LEU A 405 -18.63 14.33 10.13
N ALA A 406 -19.95 14.20 10.32
CA ALA A 406 -20.56 13.01 10.90
C ALA A 406 -20.34 11.75 10.04
N ASN A 407 -20.45 11.87 8.72
CA ASN A 407 -20.21 10.77 7.79
C ASN A 407 -18.73 10.40 7.77
N VAL A 408 -17.83 11.38 7.77
CA VAL A 408 -16.38 11.12 7.86
C VAL A 408 -16.00 10.40 9.17
N ALA A 409 -16.68 10.72 10.27
CA ALA A 409 -16.43 10.13 11.58
C ALA A 409 -17.03 8.73 11.77
N GLY A 410 -18.14 8.39 11.10
CA GLY A 410 -18.90 7.16 11.36
C GLY A 410 -19.19 6.26 10.15
N GLN A 411 -19.06 6.78 8.93
CA GLN A 411 -19.46 6.14 7.66
C GLN A 411 -18.45 6.48 6.55
N PHE A 412 -17.15 6.42 6.86
CA PHE A 412 -16.12 6.81 5.90
C PHE A 412 -16.05 5.88 4.68
N ASN A 413 -16.41 4.61 4.85
CA ASN A 413 -16.58 3.64 3.77
C ASN A 413 -17.54 4.17 2.67
N ASP A 414 -18.66 4.78 3.07
CA ASP A 414 -19.65 5.34 2.14
C ASP A 414 -19.10 6.58 1.42
N THR A 415 -18.27 7.37 2.11
CA THR A 415 -17.54 8.50 1.52
C THR A 415 -16.54 8.03 0.45
N LEU A 416 -15.82 6.93 0.72
CA LEU A 416 -14.90 6.32 -0.24
C LEU A 416 -15.63 5.76 -1.45
N GLU A 417 -16.75 5.06 -1.25
CA GLU A 417 -17.57 4.52 -2.33
C GLU A 417 -18.12 5.63 -3.24
N LYS A 418 -18.65 6.70 -2.66
CA LYS A 418 -19.09 7.90 -3.39
C LYS A 418 -17.96 8.50 -4.22
N SER A 419 -16.78 8.67 -3.62
CA SER A 419 -15.58 9.17 -4.29
C SER A 419 -15.17 8.32 -5.50
N GLN A 420 -15.15 7.00 -5.35
CA GLN A 420 -14.82 6.06 -6.42
C GLN A 420 -15.86 6.12 -7.56
N ASN A 421 -17.15 6.15 -7.23
CA ASN A 421 -18.22 6.22 -8.23
C ASN A 421 -18.18 7.52 -9.04
N GLU A 422 -17.90 8.66 -8.40
CA GLU A 422 -17.71 9.94 -9.08
C GLU A 422 -16.45 9.95 -9.96
N LEU A 423 -15.34 9.38 -9.49
CA LEU A 423 -14.13 9.23 -10.30
C LEU A 423 -14.37 8.39 -11.55
N GLU A 424 -15.04 7.24 -11.43
CA GLU A 424 -15.36 6.37 -12.56
C GLU A 424 -16.29 7.07 -13.55
N THR A 425 -17.28 7.82 -13.06
CA THR A 425 -18.13 8.66 -13.91
C THR A 425 -17.29 9.67 -14.70
N ARG A 426 -16.39 10.38 -14.00
CA ARG A 426 -15.49 11.39 -14.60
C ARG A 426 -14.51 10.81 -15.61
N LYS A 427 -14.03 9.58 -15.40
CA LYS A 427 -13.14 8.85 -16.32
C LYS A 427 -13.86 8.47 -17.61
N ASN A 428 -15.15 8.17 -17.51
CA ASN A 428 -16.00 7.77 -18.64
C ASN A 428 -16.66 8.95 -19.37
N GLU A 429 -16.49 10.18 -18.91
CA GLU A 429 -16.99 11.37 -19.61
C GLU A 429 -16.38 11.51 -21.01
N THR A 430 -17.25 11.58 -22.03
CA THR A 430 -16.82 11.76 -23.42
C THR A 430 -16.25 13.16 -23.60
N ARG A 431 -14.94 13.28 -23.82
CA ARG A 431 -14.30 14.56 -24.12
C ARG A 431 -14.25 14.77 -25.63
N SER A 432 -14.87 15.85 -26.11
CA SER A 432 -14.74 16.27 -27.50
C SER A 432 -13.28 16.63 -27.79
N ARG A 433 -12.57 15.77 -28.51
CA ARG A 433 -11.24 16.10 -29.04
C ARG A 433 -11.44 16.79 -30.37
N GLN A 434 -10.79 17.93 -30.57
CA GLN A 434 -10.70 18.48 -31.92
C GLN A 434 -9.97 17.45 -32.80
N PRO A 435 -10.53 17.06 -33.96
CA PRO A 435 -9.84 16.15 -34.86
C PRO A 435 -8.52 16.80 -35.26
N ILE A 436 -7.43 16.06 -35.07
CA ILE A 436 -6.10 16.51 -35.48
C ILE A 436 -6.15 16.76 -37.00
N LYS A 437 -6.00 18.02 -37.41
CA LYS A 437 -5.86 18.36 -38.83
C LYS A 437 -4.58 17.70 -39.35
N ASN A 438 -4.77 16.73 -40.26
CA ASN A 438 -3.79 15.96 -41.02
C ASN A 438 -2.33 16.46 -40.92
N THR A 439 -1.62 16.03 -39.89
CA THR A 439 -0.18 16.29 -39.76
C THR A 439 0.56 15.32 -40.66
N LYS A 440 1.41 15.83 -41.57
CA LYS A 440 2.09 15.02 -42.60
C LYS A 440 2.98 13.88 -42.06
N LYS A 441 3.34 13.84 -40.77
CA LYS A 441 4.14 12.78 -40.12
C LYS A 441 3.75 12.57 -38.65
N THR A 442 3.61 11.32 -38.22
CA THR A 442 3.39 10.89 -36.83
C THR A 442 4.72 10.53 -36.15
N CYS A 443 4.76 10.59 -34.82
CA CYS A 443 5.91 10.16 -34.03
C CYS A 443 6.23 8.68 -34.27
N ARG A 444 7.51 8.36 -34.55
CA ARG A 444 7.98 6.99 -34.79
C ARG A 444 7.91 6.06 -33.57
N TYR A 445 7.89 6.64 -32.37
CA TYR A 445 7.92 5.88 -31.12
C TYR A 445 6.53 5.56 -30.58
N CYS A 446 5.69 6.59 -30.38
CA CYS A 446 4.36 6.36 -29.84
C CYS A 446 3.27 6.16 -30.89
N ALA A 447 3.53 6.49 -32.16
CA ALA A 447 2.56 6.51 -33.27
C ALA A 447 1.27 7.34 -33.03
N LYS A 448 1.12 8.01 -31.88
CA LYS A 448 -0.10 8.70 -31.44
C LYS A 448 -0.06 10.22 -31.65
N ARG A 449 1.13 10.83 -31.57
CA ARG A 449 1.32 12.29 -31.52
C ARG A 449 2.07 12.78 -32.75
N PRO A 450 1.89 14.04 -33.18
CA PRO A 450 2.62 14.60 -34.31
C PRO A 450 4.12 14.66 -34.03
N GLU A 451 4.91 14.47 -35.07
CA GLU A 451 6.37 14.64 -35.02
C GLU A 451 6.73 16.09 -34.67
N ALA A 452 7.74 16.30 -33.81
CA ALA A 452 8.35 17.63 -33.68
C ALA A 452 9.16 17.97 -34.95
N SER A 453 9.45 19.25 -35.19
CA SER A 453 10.04 19.78 -36.43
C SER A 453 11.38 19.17 -36.87
N SER A 454 11.99 18.28 -36.08
CA SER A 454 13.20 17.52 -36.40
C SER A 454 13.32 16.26 -35.53
N GLY A 455 13.51 15.07 -36.14
CA GLY A 455 14.03 13.87 -35.46
C GLY A 455 13.08 12.68 -35.26
N GLY A 456 11.91 12.66 -35.87
CA GLY A 456 10.99 11.50 -35.81
C GLY A 456 10.23 11.35 -34.49
N SER A 457 10.50 12.18 -33.47
CA SER A 457 9.91 12.07 -32.12
C SER A 457 8.97 13.22 -31.78
N CYS A 458 7.88 12.95 -31.07
CA CYS A 458 7.07 14.00 -30.43
C CYS A 458 7.75 14.53 -29.16
N LYS A 459 7.28 15.68 -28.66
CA LYS A 459 7.79 16.32 -27.43
C LYS A 459 7.76 15.37 -26.22
N VAL A 460 6.65 14.65 -26.03
CA VAL A 460 6.47 13.69 -24.93
C VAL A 460 7.51 12.57 -24.98
N CYS A 461 7.70 11.90 -26.13
CA CYS A 461 8.66 10.82 -26.25
C CYS A 461 10.11 11.29 -26.06
N LYS A 462 10.44 12.49 -26.56
CA LYS A 462 11.76 13.09 -26.37
C LYS A 462 12.06 13.31 -24.89
N GLU A 463 11.12 13.90 -24.15
CA GLU A 463 11.31 14.11 -22.72
C GLU A 463 11.34 12.80 -21.92
N LYS A 464 10.55 11.78 -22.32
CA LYS A 464 10.65 10.43 -21.73
C LYS A 464 12.06 9.86 -21.87
N GLU A 465 12.68 9.99 -23.04
CA GLU A 465 14.03 9.50 -23.27
C GLU A 465 15.06 10.24 -22.41
N GLU A 466 14.97 11.58 -22.34
CA GLU A 466 15.87 12.42 -21.54
C GLU A 466 15.73 12.16 -20.03
N LYS A 467 14.49 12.20 -19.52
CA LYS A 467 14.21 11.96 -18.09
C LYS A 467 14.48 10.52 -17.70
N GLY A 468 14.21 9.56 -18.59
CA GLY A 468 14.52 8.15 -18.38
C GLY A 468 16.01 7.86 -18.22
N LYS A 469 16.87 8.56 -18.98
CA LYS A 469 18.33 8.48 -18.80
C LYS A 469 18.76 8.99 -17.42
N LEU A 470 18.16 10.08 -16.94
CA LEU A 470 18.43 10.65 -15.61
C LEU A 470 17.87 9.76 -14.49
N ALA A 471 16.71 9.15 -14.71
CA ALA A 471 16.02 8.29 -13.75
C ALA A 471 16.57 6.85 -13.71
N LYS A 472 17.52 6.49 -14.59
CA LYS A 472 18.12 5.15 -14.75
C LYS A 472 18.42 4.48 -13.41
N CYS A 473 19.06 5.20 -12.50
CA CYS A 473 19.50 4.63 -11.24
C CYS A 473 18.46 4.71 -10.13
N ARG A 474 17.41 5.55 -10.24
CA ARG A 474 16.53 5.84 -9.10
C ARG A 474 15.73 4.61 -8.67
N LEU A 475 15.01 3.99 -9.60
CA LEU A 475 14.16 2.83 -9.29
C LEU A 475 14.99 1.55 -9.19
N PHE A 476 16.00 1.41 -10.05
CA PHE A 476 16.95 0.31 -10.01
C PHE A 476 17.63 0.21 -8.63
N ASN A 477 18.24 1.31 -8.15
CA ASN A 477 18.92 1.31 -6.83
C ASN A 477 17.95 1.21 -5.65
N LYS A 478 16.66 1.48 -5.85
CA LYS A 478 15.65 1.29 -4.79
C LYS A 478 15.47 -0.19 -4.47
N TYR A 479 15.38 -1.04 -5.50
CA TYR A 479 15.07 -2.46 -5.33
C TYR A 479 16.28 -3.40 -5.50
N ILE A 480 17.36 -2.93 -6.12
CA ILE A 480 18.58 -3.71 -6.36
C ILE A 480 19.74 -3.04 -5.62
N LYS A 481 20.10 -3.61 -4.48
CA LYS A 481 21.19 -3.10 -3.62
C LYS A 481 22.58 -3.49 -4.09
N ASN A 482 22.72 -4.67 -4.68
CA ASN A 482 23.99 -5.23 -5.13
C ASN A 482 23.88 -5.63 -6.61
N THR A 483 24.84 -5.18 -7.42
CA THR A 483 24.89 -5.53 -8.84
C THR A 483 25.76 -6.76 -9.11
N HIS A 484 26.44 -7.31 -8.10
CA HIS A 484 27.31 -8.49 -8.20
C HIS A 484 28.34 -8.36 -9.34
N ASP A 485 29.01 -7.20 -9.38
CA ASP A 485 30.00 -6.80 -10.39
C ASP A 485 29.46 -6.69 -11.83
N CYS A 486 28.14 -6.74 -12.02
CA CYS A 486 27.51 -6.53 -13.32
C CYS A 486 27.15 -5.06 -13.59
N SER A 487 27.08 -4.74 -14.88
CA SER A 487 26.64 -3.44 -15.38
C SER A 487 25.11 -3.32 -15.41
N ILE A 488 24.59 -2.10 -15.18
CA ILE A 488 23.15 -1.81 -15.20
C ILE A 488 22.65 -1.71 -16.66
N PRO A 489 21.59 -2.44 -17.04
CA PRO A 489 21.06 -2.45 -18.40
C PRO A 489 20.56 -1.07 -18.86
N THR A 490 20.94 -0.70 -20.08
CA THR A 490 20.49 0.53 -20.78
C THR A 490 19.55 0.27 -21.97
N GLU A 491 19.55 -0.96 -22.47
CA GLU A 491 18.82 -1.41 -23.66
C GLU A 491 18.22 -2.78 -23.37
N LEU A 492 17.21 -3.19 -24.16
CA LEU A 492 16.52 -4.48 -23.96
C LEU A 492 17.47 -5.67 -24.19
N SER A 493 18.39 -5.56 -25.15
CA SER A 493 19.41 -6.57 -25.43
C SER A 493 20.37 -6.82 -24.27
N HIS A 494 20.53 -5.87 -23.33
CA HIS A 494 21.34 -6.07 -22.13
C HIS A 494 20.64 -6.96 -21.09
N LEU A 495 19.33 -7.19 -21.21
CA LEU A 495 18.59 -8.05 -20.30
C LEU A 495 18.74 -9.54 -20.62
N GLY A 496 18.94 -9.88 -21.90
CA GLY A 496 19.04 -11.25 -22.40
C GLY A 496 18.77 -11.34 -23.90
N GLU A 497 19.10 -12.48 -24.52
CA GLU A 497 18.68 -12.78 -25.89
C GLU A 497 17.14 -12.90 -25.96
N SER A 498 16.55 -13.62 -25.02
CA SER A 498 15.11 -13.57 -24.72
C SER A 498 14.87 -12.82 -23.41
N ILE A 499 13.83 -11.99 -23.40
CA ILE A 499 13.38 -11.23 -22.23
C ILE A 499 12.00 -11.72 -21.78
N GLY A 500 11.80 -11.74 -20.47
CA GLY A 500 10.51 -11.95 -19.82
C GLY A 500 9.96 -10.62 -19.31
N ALA A 501 8.74 -10.28 -19.72
CA ALA A 501 7.96 -9.23 -19.08
C ALA A 501 7.10 -9.84 -17.98
N LEU A 502 7.33 -9.42 -16.74
CA LEU A 502 6.59 -9.83 -15.55
C LEU A 502 5.73 -8.66 -15.08
N VAL A 503 4.42 -8.82 -15.22
CA VAL A 503 3.39 -7.91 -14.68
C VAL A 503 2.83 -8.53 -13.42
N ILE A 504 2.78 -7.77 -12.34
CA ILE A 504 2.28 -8.21 -11.04
C ILE A 504 1.16 -7.28 -10.63
N ASP A 505 0.09 -7.85 -10.10
CA ASP A 505 -1.03 -7.08 -9.57
C ASP A 505 -1.62 -7.75 -8.30
N GLY A 506 -2.09 -6.93 -7.36
CA GLY A 506 -2.65 -7.37 -6.09
C GLY A 506 -4.04 -7.99 -6.24
N ASN A 507 -4.24 -9.16 -5.61
CA ASN A 507 -5.53 -9.82 -5.62
C ASN A 507 -6.48 -9.21 -4.58
N MET A 508 -7.68 -8.83 -5.02
CA MET A 508 -8.76 -8.37 -4.16
C MET A 508 -8.44 -7.10 -3.33
N MET A 509 -7.52 -6.23 -3.78
CA MET A 509 -7.18 -4.99 -3.06
C MET A 509 -8.39 -4.10 -2.78
N GLY A 510 -9.33 -4.00 -3.74
CA GLY A 510 -10.57 -3.25 -3.54
C GLY A 510 -11.40 -3.74 -2.34
N ARG A 511 -11.44 -5.05 -2.09
CA ARG A 511 -12.13 -5.63 -0.92
C ARG A 511 -11.46 -5.21 0.38
N LEU A 512 -10.12 -5.17 0.43
CA LEU A 512 -9.36 -4.77 1.61
C LEU A 512 -9.64 -3.31 1.98
N PHE A 513 -9.64 -2.41 1.00
CA PHE A 513 -9.86 -0.99 1.24
C PHE A 513 -11.33 -0.62 1.44
N GLN A 514 -12.28 -1.38 0.88
CA GLN A 514 -13.72 -1.21 1.17
C GLN A 514 -14.07 -1.52 2.63
N GLN A 515 -13.30 -2.38 3.30
CA GLN A 515 -13.45 -2.65 4.74
C GLN A 515 -12.70 -1.64 5.61
N THR A 516 -12.54 -0.41 5.10
CA THR A 516 -11.92 0.66 5.87
C THR A 516 -13.01 1.57 6.37
N SER A 517 -13.11 1.65 7.69
CA SER A 517 -14.20 2.35 8.36
C SER A 517 -13.81 3.80 8.68
N THR A 518 -12.52 4.13 8.59
CA THR A 518 -11.96 5.37 9.16
C THR A 518 -10.88 5.98 8.25
N PRO A 519 -10.75 7.32 8.18
CA PRO A 519 -9.67 7.97 7.41
C PRO A 519 -8.26 7.64 7.93
N ALA A 520 -8.12 7.44 9.24
CA ALA A 520 -6.83 7.12 9.86
C ALA A 520 -6.43 5.67 9.55
N GLU A 521 -7.39 4.76 9.64
CA GLU A 521 -7.22 3.36 9.24
C GLU A 521 -6.86 3.27 7.76
N TYR A 522 -7.52 4.05 6.88
CA TYR A 522 -7.19 4.11 5.46
C TYR A 522 -5.75 4.55 5.20
N THR A 523 -5.34 5.64 5.84
CA THR A 523 -3.99 6.18 5.71
C THR A 523 -2.96 5.17 6.25
N TYR A 524 -3.23 4.57 7.41
CA TYR A 524 -2.37 3.59 8.07
C TYR A 524 -2.22 2.29 7.25
N LYS A 525 -3.33 1.72 6.76
CA LYS A 525 -3.35 0.55 5.87
C LYS A 525 -2.55 0.82 4.61
N SER A 526 -2.82 1.95 3.95
CA SER A 526 -2.16 2.32 2.69
C SER A 526 -0.67 2.51 2.86
N HIS A 527 -0.25 3.21 3.93
CA HIS A 527 1.15 3.43 4.26
C HIS A 527 1.87 2.12 4.63
N THR A 528 1.24 1.31 5.49
CA THR A 528 1.79 0.01 5.92
C THR A 528 1.92 -0.95 4.75
N PHE A 529 0.91 -1.06 3.89
CA PHE A 529 0.94 -1.87 2.68
C PHE A 529 2.10 -1.45 1.78
N LYS A 530 2.18 -0.16 1.41
CA LYS A 530 3.21 0.36 0.52
C LYS A 530 4.62 0.08 1.06
N THR A 531 4.87 0.39 2.32
CA THR A 531 6.18 0.22 2.95
C THR A 531 6.57 -1.26 3.01
N LYS A 532 5.63 -2.13 3.41
CA LYS A 532 5.87 -3.56 3.54
C LYS A 532 6.04 -4.23 2.18
N PHE A 533 5.21 -3.90 1.20
CA PHE A 533 5.29 -4.45 -0.15
C PHE A 533 6.57 -4.02 -0.88
N ASP A 534 6.97 -2.74 -0.76
CA ASP A 534 8.25 -2.26 -1.28
C ASP A 534 9.43 -3.04 -0.70
N LYS A 535 9.41 -3.25 0.62
CA LYS A 535 10.43 -4.04 1.32
C LYS A 535 10.44 -5.51 0.88
N ILE A 536 9.27 -6.13 0.76
CA ILE A 536 9.17 -7.53 0.28
C ILE A 536 9.74 -7.65 -1.12
N LEU A 537 9.42 -6.72 -2.03
CA LEU A 537 9.94 -6.74 -3.39
C LEU A 537 11.47 -6.60 -3.42
N GLU A 538 12.01 -5.67 -2.64
CA GLU A 538 13.45 -5.46 -2.45
C GLU A 538 14.15 -6.70 -1.87
N ASP A 539 13.59 -7.28 -0.80
CA ASP A 539 14.13 -8.46 -0.12
C ASP A 539 14.03 -9.72 -1.01
N SER A 540 12.94 -9.87 -1.76
CA SER A 540 12.76 -10.95 -2.76
C SER A 540 13.77 -10.86 -3.88
N ILE A 541 14.03 -9.67 -4.43
CA ILE A 541 15.05 -9.48 -5.47
C ILE A 541 16.44 -9.77 -4.91
N THR A 542 16.75 -9.22 -3.73
CA THR A 542 18.06 -9.40 -3.09
C THR A 542 18.33 -10.88 -2.79
N THR A 543 17.40 -11.54 -2.11
CA THR A 543 17.53 -12.97 -1.76
C THR A 543 17.62 -13.86 -3.00
N PHE A 544 16.86 -13.53 -4.06
CA PHE A 544 16.93 -14.25 -5.32
C PHE A 544 18.29 -14.09 -5.99
N LEU A 545 18.86 -12.88 -6.04
CA LEU A 545 20.15 -12.58 -6.68
C LEU A 545 21.37 -13.05 -5.86
N ASP A 546 21.26 -13.13 -4.54
CA ASP A 546 22.34 -13.63 -3.67
C ASP A 546 22.60 -15.14 -3.84
N GLN A 547 21.63 -15.88 -4.39
CA GLN A 547 21.82 -17.29 -4.76
C GLN A 547 22.55 -17.40 -6.10
N GLU A 548 23.75 -18.01 -6.08
CA GLU A 548 24.64 -18.11 -7.25
C GLU A 548 23.95 -18.74 -8.48
N GLU A 549 23.14 -19.78 -8.28
CA GLU A 549 22.37 -20.44 -9.34
C GLU A 549 21.41 -19.46 -10.04
N ASN A 550 20.62 -18.71 -9.26
CA ASN A 550 19.68 -17.73 -9.79
C ASN A 550 20.39 -16.54 -10.44
N LEU A 551 21.50 -16.08 -9.85
CA LEU A 551 22.32 -15.01 -10.41
C LEU A 551 22.82 -15.39 -11.81
N ASN A 552 23.23 -16.64 -12.01
CA ASN A 552 23.65 -17.15 -13.31
C ASN A 552 22.52 -17.18 -14.36
N LEU A 553 21.27 -17.31 -13.94
CA LEU A 553 20.10 -17.19 -14.83
C LEU A 553 19.80 -15.74 -15.21
N VAL A 554 20.11 -14.79 -14.33
CA VAL A 554 19.86 -13.36 -14.56
C VAL A 554 21.00 -12.71 -15.35
N LYS A 555 22.25 -13.09 -15.10
CA LYS A 555 23.43 -12.54 -15.78
C LYS A 555 23.36 -12.75 -17.30
N HIS A 556 23.68 -11.70 -18.04
CA HIS A 556 23.78 -11.76 -19.50
C HIS A 556 25.04 -11.06 -19.98
N ARG A 557 25.85 -11.75 -20.77
CA ARG A 557 27.09 -11.19 -21.33
C ARG A 557 26.83 -10.66 -22.73
N LYS A 558 27.09 -9.38 -22.96
CA LYS A 558 26.99 -8.73 -24.27
C LYS A 558 28.19 -7.84 -24.52
N GLU A 559 28.80 -7.96 -25.70
CA GLU A 559 29.98 -7.18 -26.10
C GLU A 559 31.15 -7.26 -25.08
N GLY A 560 31.30 -8.42 -24.44
CA GLY A 560 32.35 -8.66 -23.43
C GLY A 560 32.06 -8.09 -22.04
N ILE A 561 30.90 -7.43 -21.84
CA ILE A 561 30.46 -6.86 -20.57
C ILE A 561 29.36 -7.74 -19.97
N ASP A 562 29.45 -8.03 -18.68
CA ASP A 562 28.39 -8.72 -17.93
C ASP A 562 27.35 -7.71 -17.43
N TYR A 563 26.10 -7.89 -17.85
CA TYR A 563 24.95 -7.09 -17.42
C TYR A 563 24.09 -7.87 -16.44
N LEU A 564 23.50 -7.14 -15.47
CA LEU A 564 22.48 -7.70 -14.58
C LEU A 564 21.15 -7.66 -15.33
N GLY A 565 20.71 -8.80 -15.84
CA GLY A 565 19.53 -8.90 -16.71
C GLY A 565 18.19 -8.78 -15.98
N ILE A 566 17.99 -7.72 -15.21
CA ILE A 566 16.75 -7.38 -14.51
C ILE A 566 16.61 -5.86 -14.44
N ASP A 567 15.39 -5.36 -14.63
CA ASP A 567 15.06 -3.95 -14.50
C ASP A 567 13.61 -3.80 -14.01
N VAL A 568 13.44 -3.19 -12.84
CA VAL A 568 12.12 -2.81 -12.32
C VAL A 568 11.73 -1.50 -13.01
N LEU A 569 10.70 -1.53 -13.87
CA LEU A 569 10.29 -0.37 -14.66
C LEU A 569 9.38 0.58 -13.90
N TYR A 570 8.44 0.01 -13.14
CA TYR A 570 7.64 0.73 -12.16
C TYR A 570 7.17 -0.25 -11.08
N ALA A 571 6.98 0.29 -9.88
CA ALA A 571 6.36 -0.40 -8.75
C ALA A 571 5.56 0.64 -7.98
N GLY A 572 4.23 0.56 -8.06
CA GLY A 572 3.35 1.60 -7.53
C GLY A 572 2.03 1.03 -7.03
N GLY A 573 1.81 1.12 -5.72
CA GLY A 573 0.68 0.44 -5.09
C GLY A 573 0.89 -1.06 -5.18
N ASP A 574 -0.04 -1.75 -5.83
CA ASP A 574 -0.03 -3.18 -6.06
C ASP A 574 0.37 -3.59 -7.50
N ASP A 575 0.53 -2.64 -8.43
CA ASP A 575 0.95 -2.88 -9.82
C ASP A 575 2.48 -2.72 -9.95
N VAL A 576 3.14 -3.78 -10.44
CA VAL A 576 4.59 -3.81 -10.68
C VAL A 576 4.88 -4.38 -12.06
N LEU A 577 5.83 -3.75 -12.76
CA LEU A 577 6.36 -4.25 -14.02
C LEU A 577 7.87 -4.43 -13.93
N ILE A 578 8.31 -5.66 -14.19
CA ILE A 578 9.72 -6.05 -14.21
C ILE A 578 10.02 -6.63 -15.59
N LEU A 579 11.11 -6.18 -16.20
CA LEU A 579 11.73 -6.85 -17.34
C LEU A 579 12.95 -7.59 -16.85
N MET A 580 13.11 -8.85 -17.24
CA MET A 580 14.30 -9.62 -16.86
C MET A 580 14.65 -10.67 -17.88
N ASN A 581 15.81 -11.31 -17.71
CA ASN A 581 16.23 -12.45 -18.50
C ASN A 581 15.15 -13.55 -18.42
N ALA A 582 14.71 -14.05 -19.58
CA ALA A 582 13.67 -15.06 -19.66
C ALA A 582 14.00 -16.33 -18.84
N LYS A 583 15.29 -16.64 -18.66
CA LYS A 583 15.77 -17.79 -17.88
C LYS A 583 15.37 -17.75 -16.40
N ALA A 584 15.20 -16.55 -15.83
CA ALA A 584 14.95 -16.36 -14.41
C ALA A 584 13.49 -16.02 -14.08
N VAL A 585 12.72 -15.47 -15.04
CA VAL A 585 11.43 -14.80 -14.75
C VAL A 585 10.39 -15.68 -14.06
N ILE A 586 10.29 -16.96 -14.44
CA ILE A 586 9.29 -17.90 -13.88
C ILE A 586 9.65 -18.28 -12.44
N GLN A 587 10.93 -18.53 -12.17
CA GLN A 587 11.41 -18.88 -10.83
C GLN A 587 11.29 -17.69 -9.87
N PHE A 588 11.68 -16.50 -10.34
CA PHE A 588 11.54 -15.27 -9.58
C PHE A 588 10.07 -14.97 -9.23
N ALA A 589 9.14 -15.12 -10.18
CA ALA A 589 7.72 -14.88 -9.92
C ALA A 589 7.15 -15.84 -8.86
N SER A 590 7.53 -17.12 -8.89
CA SER A 590 7.13 -18.07 -7.84
C SER A 590 7.70 -17.71 -6.47
N HIS A 591 8.97 -17.30 -6.42
CA HIS A 591 9.60 -16.85 -5.18
C HIS A 591 8.88 -15.62 -4.59
N LEU A 592 8.54 -14.64 -5.44
CA LEU A 592 7.81 -13.45 -5.02
C LEU A 592 6.39 -13.75 -4.52
N ILE A 593 5.65 -14.63 -5.21
CA ILE A 593 4.31 -15.06 -4.78
C ILE A 593 4.35 -15.64 -3.37
N GLU A 594 5.32 -16.53 -3.11
CA GLU A 594 5.47 -17.16 -1.81
C GLU A 594 5.77 -16.13 -0.71
N ASN A 595 6.81 -15.32 -0.90
CA ASN A 595 7.22 -14.31 0.09
C ASN A 595 6.10 -13.32 0.41
N VAL A 596 5.38 -12.81 -0.61
CA VAL A 596 4.24 -11.90 -0.37
C VAL A 596 3.15 -12.58 0.46
N SER A 597 2.79 -13.81 0.13
CA SER A 597 1.74 -14.54 0.84
C SER A 597 2.12 -14.84 2.30
N GLU A 598 3.39 -15.14 2.57
CA GLU A 598 3.90 -15.45 3.91
C GLU A 598 3.99 -14.20 4.80
N GLU A 599 4.50 -13.10 4.25
CA GLU A 599 4.66 -11.84 4.98
C GLU A 599 3.32 -11.19 5.34
N PHE A 600 2.28 -11.39 4.51
CA PHE A 600 0.91 -10.92 4.77
C PHE A 600 -0.01 -11.99 5.38
N MET A 601 0.57 -13.05 5.94
CA MET A 601 -0.18 -14.15 6.53
C MET A 601 -0.79 -13.79 7.89
N PHE A 602 -2.12 -13.89 8.01
CA PHE A 602 -2.78 -13.91 9.31
C PHE A 602 -2.81 -15.35 9.86
N LYS A 603 -2.26 -15.53 11.06
CA LYS A 603 -2.16 -16.81 11.77
C LYS A 603 -2.61 -16.63 13.21
N LYS A 604 -3.68 -17.33 13.61
CA LYS A 604 -4.16 -17.32 14.99
C LYS A 604 -4.64 -18.69 15.43
N LYS A 605 -4.27 -19.08 16.65
CA LYS A 605 -4.84 -20.22 17.36
C LYS A 605 -5.88 -19.71 18.35
N PHE A 606 -7.11 -20.19 18.22
CA PHE A 606 -8.25 -19.77 19.04
C PHE A 606 -8.38 -20.61 20.32
N TYR A 607 -9.25 -20.17 21.24
CA TYR A 607 -9.50 -20.80 22.55
C TYR A 607 -10.02 -22.23 22.43
N ASP A 608 -10.76 -22.54 21.36
CA ASP A 608 -11.28 -23.86 21.02
C ASP A 608 -10.23 -24.77 20.37
N THR A 609 -8.98 -24.33 20.32
CA THR A 609 -7.79 -24.98 19.73
C THR A 609 -7.74 -25.01 18.22
N THR A 610 -8.75 -24.48 17.52
CA THR A 610 -8.71 -24.32 16.06
C THR A 610 -7.61 -23.34 15.67
N THR A 611 -6.97 -23.59 14.52
CA THR A 611 -5.95 -22.70 13.97
C THR A 611 -6.43 -22.16 12.65
N PHE A 612 -6.47 -20.84 12.54
CA PHE A 612 -6.81 -20.14 11.32
C PHE A 612 -5.56 -19.57 10.69
N GLU A 613 -5.37 -19.92 9.41
CA GLU A 613 -4.33 -19.39 8.53
C GLU A 613 -4.99 -18.93 7.23
N ASN A 614 -4.73 -17.67 6.84
CA ASN A 614 -5.18 -17.11 5.56
C ASN A 614 -4.31 -15.88 5.22
N PRO A 615 -3.75 -15.78 4.01
CA PRO A 615 -3.07 -14.56 3.60
C PRO A 615 -4.09 -13.44 3.37
N THR A 616 -3.76 -12.22 3.81
CA THR A 616 -4.62 -11.04 3.60
C THR A 616 -4.34 -10.36 2.27
N VAL A 617 -3.09 -10.38 1.83
CA VAL A 617 -2.63 -9.87 0.54
C VAL A 617 -1.97 -11.00 -0.22
N THR A 618 -2.31 -11.14 -1.50
CA THR A 618 -1.65 -12.04 -2.45
C THR A 618 -1.55 -11.37 -3.80
N ILE A 619 -0.73 -11.90 -4.69
CA ILE A 619 -0.49 -11.33 -6.03
C ILE A 619 -0.82 -12.32 -7.15
N SER A 620 -1.17 -11.78 -8.30
CA SER A 620 -1.26 -12.50 -9.57
C SER A 620 -0.16 -12.02 -10.51
N CYS A 621 0.58 -12.95 -11.12
CA CYS A 621 1.68 -12.67 -12.02
C CYS A 621 1.33 -13.06 -13.46
N GLY A 622 1.48 -12.12 -14.39
CA GLY A 622 1.42 -12.37 -15.83
C GLY A 622 2.81 -12.32 -16.44
N ILE A 623 3.20 -13.38 -17.15
CA ILE A 623 4.51 -13.48 -17.78
C ILE A 623 4.34 -13.67 -19.28
N ALA A 624 5.01 -12.84 -20.07
CA ALA A 624 5.22 -13.08 -21.49
C ALA A 624 6.72 -13.09 -21.81
N ILE A 625 7.14 -14.05 -22.63
CA ILE A 625 8.53 -14.24 -23.04
C ILE A 625 8.65 -14.01 -24.56
N ALA A 626 9.65 -13.25 -24.99
CA ALA A 626 9.98 -13.09 -26.40
C ALA A 626 11.47 -12.74 -26.59
N ASP A 627 11.94 -12.76 -27.83
CA ASP A 627 13.26 -12.25 -28.22
C ASP A 627 13.40 -10.74 -27.93
N ASN A 628 14.61 -10.26 -27.61
CA ASN A 628 14.85 -8.84 -27.28
C ASN A 628 14.56 -7.87 -28.43
N SER A 629 14.53 -8.36 -29.68
CA SER A 629 14.17 -7.58 -30.86
C SER A 629 12.66 -7.50 -31.11
N PHE A 630 11.86 -8.30 -30.38
CA PHE A 630 10.42 -8.29 -30.49
C PHE A 630 9.84 -6.95 -29.98
N PRO A 631 8.82 -6.36 -30.64
CA PRO A 631 8.29 -5.07 -30.21
C PRO A 631 7.73 -5.12 -28.79
N ILE A 632 8.32 -4.33 -27.90
CA ILE A 632 8.05 -4.36 -26.46
C ILE A 632 6.58 -4.11 -26.11
N TYR A 633 5.88 -3.26 -26.87
CA TYR A 633 4.46 -2.98 -26.65
C TYR A 633 3.61 -4.26 -26.73
N PHE A 634 3.85 -5.13 -27.72
CA PHE A 634 3.13 -6.41 -27.83
C PHE A 634 3.50 -7.38 -26.72
N LEU A 635 4.75 -7.38 -26.26
CA LEU A 635 5.19 -8.21 -25.14
C LEU A 635 4.49 -7.80 -23.85
N LEU A 636 4.40 -6.49 -23.58
CA LEU A 636 3.71 -5.95 -22.42
C LEU A 636 2.21 -6.24 -22.45
N ASP A 637 1.56 -6.08 -23.60
CA ASP A 637 0.14 -6.42 -23.79
C ASP A 637 -0.11 -7.91 -23.53
N ALA A 638 0.72 -8.80 -24.07
CA ALA A 638 0.62 -10.23 -23.80
C ALA A 638 0.83 -10.58 -22.32
N ALA A 639 1.80 -9.96 -21.65
CA ALA A 639 2.01 -10.17 -20.21
C ALA A 639 0.78 -9.76 -19.38
N ARG A 640 0.04 -8.73 -19.80
CA ARG A 640 -1.20 -8.28 -19.16
C ARG A 640 -2.37 -9.21 -19.41
N GLU A 641 -2.50 -9.73 -20.63
CA GLU A 641 -3.47 -10.80 -20.90
C GLU A 641 -3.22 -12.01 -20.00
N MET A 642 -1.95 -12.32 -19.72
CA MET A 642 -1.57 -13.36 -18.78
C MET A 642 -1.89 -13.00 -17.33
N GLU A 643 -1.65 -11.77 -16.89
CA GLU A 643 -2.04 -11.28 -15.56
C GLU A 643 -3.56 -11.40 -15.35
N SER A 644 -4.35 -11.00 -16.34
CA SER A 644 -5.80 -11.14 -16.32
C SER A 644 -6.25 -12.60 -16.30
N SER A 645 -5.53 -13.48 -17.02
CA SER A 645 -5.76 -14.93 -16.99
C SER A 645 -5.43 -15.55 -15.62
N ALA A 646 -4.34 -15.10 -14.98
CA ALA A 646 -3.93 -15.51 -13.65
C ALA A 646 -4.98 -15.10 -12.61
N LYS A 647 -5.44 -13.84 -12.63
CA LYS A 647 -6.52 -13.35 -11.77
C LYS A 647 -7.82 -14.14 -11.95
N LYS A 648 -8.16 -14.48 -13.19
CA LYS A 648 -9.36 -15.27 -13.49
C LYS A 648 -9.26 -16.67 -12.86
N LYS A 649 -8.13 -17.36 -13.04
CA LYS A 649 -7.88 -18.67 -12.42
C LYS A 649 -7.89 -18.58 -10.89
N PHE A 650 -7.24 -17.57 -10.33
CA PHE A 650 -7.24 -17.31 -8.88
C PHE A 650 -8.67 -17.22 -8.32
N ARG A 651 -9.54 -16.39 -8.93
CA ARG A 651 -10.95 -16.23 -8.50
C ARG A 651 -11.78 -17.51 -8.65
N GLN A 652 -11.43 -18.39 -9.59
CA GLN A 652 -12.11 -19.67 -9.77
C GLN A 652 -11.73 -20.71 -8.71
N THR A 653 -10.58 -20.54 -8.06
CA THR A 653 -10.05 -21.48 -7.05
C THR A 653 -10.32 -21.03 -5.60
N THR A 654 -10.74 -19.78 -5.38
CA THR A 654 -11.14 -19.31 -4.05
C THR A 654 -12.37 -20.05 -3.54
N SER A 655 -12.35 -20.43 -2.27
CA SER A 655 -13.47 -21.06 -1.56
C SER A 655 -13.80 -20.28 -0.28
N THR A 656 -14.93 -20.58 0.34
CA THR A 656 -15.29 -20.05 1.66
C THR A 656 -15.09 -21.13 2.71
N ASP A 657 -14.57 -20.77 3.89
CA ASP A 657 -14.43 -21.70 5.02
C ASP A 657 -15.66 -21.69 5.97
N ASP A 658 -15.54 -22.44 7.07
CA ASP A 658 -16.59 -22.60 8.08
C ASP A 658 -16.92 -21.30 8.82
N TYR A 659 -16.05 -20.29 8.76
CA TYR A 659 -16.30 -18.95 9.31
C TYR A 659 -16.94 -18.01 8.27
N ASN A 660 -17.39 -18.54 7.13
CA ASN A 660 -17.91 -17.76 6.01
C ASN A 660 -16.90 -16.72 5.47
N ILE A 661 -15.59 -17.00 5.66
CA ILE A 661 -14.49 -16.16 5.18
C ILE A 661 -13.91 -16.79 3.93
N ILE A 662 -13.60 -15.95 2.94
CA ILE A 662 -12.98 -16.41 1.70
C ILE A 662 -11.55 -16.85 2.00
N LYS A 663 -11.25 -18.13 1.81
CA LYS A 663 -9.90 -18.70 1.77
C LYS A 663 -9.23 -18.33 0.46
N ILE A 664 -8.13 -17.60 0.60
CA ILE A 664 -7.40 -17.03 -0.52
C ILE A 664 -6.17 -17.93 -0.80
N PRO A 665 -5.98 -18.43 -2.04
CA PRO A 665 -4.73 -19.09 -2.45
C PRO A 665 -3.53 -18.16 -2.29
N LYS A 666 -2.31 -18.69 -2.12
CA LYS A 666 -1.09 -17.88 -1.95
C LYS A 666 -0.82 -16.90 -3.10
N GLY A 667 -1.27 -17.26 -4.30
CA GLY A 667 -1.23 -16.40 -5.48
C GLY A 667 -1.47 -17.21 -6.75
N ALA A 668 -1.36 -16.55 -7.89
CA ALA A 668 -1.46 -17.20 -9.19
C ALA A 668 -0.45 -16.65 -10.19
N MET A 669 -0.10 -17.45 -11.18
CA MET A 669 0.77 -17.06 -12.28
C MET A 669 0.22 -17.60 -13.59
N SER A 670 0.35 -16.84 -14.68
CA SER A 670 0.16 -17.34 -16.04
C SER A 670 1.32 -16.96 -16.93
N VAL A 671 1.68 -17.84 -17.86
CA VAL A 671 2.88 -17.72 -18.69
C VAL A 671 2.54 -18.00 -20.16
N THR A 672 3.05 -17.16 -21.06
CA THR A 672 3.05 -17.36 -22.51
C THR A 672 4.43 -17.05 -23.12
N ALA A 673 4.72 -17.57 -24.31
CA ALA A 673 5.89 -17.21 -25.08
C ALA A 673 5.53 -16.91 -26.55
N ILE A 674 6.21 -15.93 -27.14
CA ILE A 674 5.86 -15.35 -28.44
C ILE A 674 7.03 -15.56 -29.40
N SER A 675 6.82 -16.43 -30.41
CA SER A 675 7.82 -16.78 -31.42
C SER A 675 7.55 -16.19 -32.80
N SER A 676 6.38 -15.56 -33.02
CA SER A 676 6.02 -14.99 -34.33
C SER A 676 5.15 -13.73 -34.21
N ALA A 677 5.00 -12.99 -35.31
CA ALA A 677 4.21 -11.76 -35.37
C ALA A 677 2.71 -11.95 -35.09
N MET A 678 2.20 -13.19 -35.12
CA MET A 678 0.87 -13.54 -34.63
C MET A 678 1.01 -14.38 -33.35
N PRO A 679 0.71 -13.82 -32.16
CA PRO A 679 0.76 -14.59 -30.93
C PRO A 679 -0.24 -15.76 -30.98
N GLY A 680 0.21 -16.97 -30.65
CA GLY A 680 -0.69 -18.06 -30.33
C GLY A 680 -1.48 -17.77 -29.05
N LYS A 681 -2.61 -18.43 -28.84
CA LYS A 681 -3.38 -18.32 -27.58
C LYS A 681 -2.89 -19.27 -26.47
N ASP A 682 -1.78 -19.96 -26.74
CA ASP A 682 -1.23 -20.95 -25.83
C ASP A 682 -0.65 -20.25 -24.60
N HIS A 683 -1.12 -20.69 -23.44
CA HIS A 683 -0.63 -20.24 -22.15
C HIS A 683 -0.88 -21.33 -21.12
N ILE A 684 -0.13 -21.25 -20.03
CA ILE A 684 -0.32 -22.09 -18.84
C ILE A 684 -0.58 -21.20 -17.64
N SER A 685 -1.37 -21.68 -16.68
CA SER A 685 -1.61 -20.97 -15.41
C SER A 685 -1.50 -21.92 -14.23
N PHE A 686 -0.88 -21.40 -13.16
CA PHE A 686 -0.65 -22.06 -11.89
C PHE A 686 -1.35 -21.26 -10.78
N VAL A 687 -2.03 -21.94 -9.86
CA VAL A 687 -2.56 -21.35 -8.63
C VAL A 687 -1.88 -22.02 -7.45
N PHE A 688 -1.24 -21.25 -6.57
CA PHE A 688 -0.46 -21.78 -5.46
C PHE A 688 -1.30 -21.86 -4.18
N PRO A 689 -1.22 -22.96 -3.40
CA PRO A 689 -0.36 -24.14 -3.59
C PRO A 689 -0.98 -25.27 -4.45
N HIS A 690 -2.19 -25.09 -5.00
CA HIS A 690 -2.93 -26.14 -5.71
C HIS A 690 -2.16 -26.80 -6.88
N ASN A 691 -1.37 -26.02 -7.62
CA ASN A 691 -0.55 -26.50 -8.74
C ASN A 691 0.94 -26.62 -8.41
N LEU A 692 1.33 -26.70 -7.13
CA LEU A 692 2.74 -26.72 -6.73
C LEU A 692 3.51 -27.89 -7.36
N LYS A 693 2.91 -29.09 -7.42
CA LYS A 693 3.54 -30.27 -8.06
C LYS A 693 3.80 -30.07 -9.55
N ASP A 694 2.83 -29.54 -10.29
CA ASP A 694 2.97 -29.26 -11.72
C ASP A 694 4.08 -28.21 -11.95
N PHE A 695 4.14 -27.20 -11.09
CA PHE A 695 5.17 -26.17 -11.14
C PHE A 695 6.58 -26.70 -10.81
N GLU A 696 6.71 -27.57 -9.80
CA GLU A 696 7.96 -28.25 -9.46
C GLU A 696 8.46 -29.12 -10.62
N GLN A 697 7.56 -29.82 -11.32
CA GLN A 697 7.90 -30.57 -12.52
C GLN A 697 8.43 -29.66 -13.64
N LEU A 698 7.78 -28.52 -13.89
CA LEU A 698 8.27 -27.53 -14.86
C LEU A 698 9.62 -26.92 -14.44
N SER A 699 9.80 -26.63 -13.16
CA SER A 699 11.07 -26.10 -12.64
C SER A 699 12.21 -27.09 -12.81
N ARG A 700 11.95 -28.40 -12.63
CA ARG A 700 12.91 -29.46 -12.91
C ARG A 700 13.29 -29.54 -14.38
N ILE A 701 12.35 -29.31 -15.31
CA ILE A 701 12.64 -29.20 -16.75
C ILE A 701 13.69 -28.13 -17.01
N PHE A 702 13.47 -26.94 -16.47
CA PHE A 702 14.37 -25.81 -16.65
C PHE A 702 15.74 -26.07 -16.03
N ALA A 703 15.79 -26.65 -14.83
CA ALA A 703 17.05 -27.02 -14.20
C ALA A 703 17.86 -28.02 -15.05
N ILE A 704 17.22 -29.03 -15.64
CA ILE A 704 17.87 -29.98 -16.54
C ILE A 704 18.35 -29.26 -17.81
N ALA A 705 17.52 -28.40 -18.40
CA ALA A 705 17.83 -27.67 -19.63
C ALA A 705 19.04 -26.72 -19.46
N PHE A 706 19.17 -26.05 -18.31
CA PHE A 706 20.23 -25.07 -18.05
C PHE A 706 21.52 -25.66 -17.51
N TYR A 707 21.45 -26.66 -16.62
CA TYR A 707 22.61 -27.11 -15.85
C TYR A 707 23.15 -28.49 -16.26
N ARG A 708 22.41 -29.27 -17.05
CA ARG A 708 22.84 -30.62 -17.50
C ARG A 708 23.04 -30.67 -19.00
N GLU A 709 24.21 -30.25 -19.49
CA GLU A 709 24.57 -30.31 -20.93
C GLU A 709 24.38 -31.71 -21.54
N LYS A 710 24.70 -32.77 -20.79
CA LYS A 710 24.55 -34.17 -21.22
C LYS A 710 23.09 -34.62 -21.39
N SER A 711 22.12 -33.83 -20.92
CA SER A 711 20.68 -34.12 -20.97
C SER A 711 19.93 -33.24 -21.99
N ARG A 712 20.63 -32.40 -22.78
CA ARG A 712 20.01 -31.58 -23.83
C ARG A 712 19.24 -32.39 -24.86
N THR A 713 19.69 -33.61 -25.17
CA THR A 713 18.98 -34.51 -26.09
C THR A 713 17.60 -34.90 -25.57
N LEU A 714 17.45 -35.10 -24.26
CA LEU A 714 16.16 -35.42 -23.65
C LEU A 714 15.17 -34.26 -23.74
N ILE A 715 15.68 -33.04 -23.53
CA ILE A 715 14.89 -31.81 -23.66
C ILE A 715 14.51 -31.57 -25.13
N SER A 716 15.42 -31.82 -26.06
CA SER A 716 15.12 -31.77 -27.49
C SER A 716 14.04 -32.77 -27.85
N ASP A 717 14.18 -34.04 -27.45
CA ASP A 717 13.18 -35.10 -27.69
C ASP A 717 11.81 -34.74 -27.10
N LEU A 718 11.76 -34.13 -25.91
CA LEU A 718 10.54 -33.63 -25.27
C LEU A 718 9.85 -32.56 -26.13
N VAL A 719 10.62 -31.57 -26.58
CA VAL A 719 10.11 -30.44 -27.36
C VAL A 719 9.65 -30.87 -28.76
N THR A 720 10.40 -31.78 -29.40
CA THR A 720 10.09 -32.26 -30.76
C THR A 720 9.15 -33.46 -30.80
N CYS A 721 8.77 -34.03 -29.65
CA CYS A 721 7.84 -35.15 -29.60
C CYS A 721 6.54 -34.80 -30.36
N GLY A 722 5.91 -35.78 -31.01
CA GLY A 722 4.64 -35.54 -31.71
C GLY A 722 3.46 -35.30 -30.76
N ASN A 723 2.30 -34.96 -31.33
CA ASN A 723 1.08 -34.70 -30.55
C ASN A 723 0.30 -35.96 -30.20
N SER A 724 0.54 -37.08 -30.90
CA SER A 724 -0.23 -38.30 -30.69
C SER A 724 0.19 -39.06 -29.43
N LYS A 725 -0.77 -39.69 -28.75
CA LYS A 725 -0.49 -40.58 -27.61
C LYS A 725 0.47 -41.72 -27.97
N HIS A 726 0.47 -42.15 -29.23
CA HIS A 726 1.32 -43.23 -29.71
C HIS A 726 2.79 -42.80 -29.82
N GLU A 727 3.05 -41.62 -30.36
CA GLU A 727 4.41 -41.04 -30.43
C GLU A 727 5.00 -40.81 -29.04
N ARG A 728 4.19 -40.26 -28.12
CA ARG A 728 4.60 -40.06 -26.73
C ARG A 728 4.95 -41.37 -26.03
N LEU A 729 4.12 -42.40 -26.20
CA LEU A 729 4.39 -43.72 -25.62
C LEU A 729 5.67 -44.35 -26.22
N ASN A 730 5.91 -44.16 -27.52
CA ASN A 730 7.13 -44.65 -28.16
C ASN A 730 8.38 -43.95 -27.64
N LEU A 731 8.31 -42.64 -27.41
CA LEU A 731 9.39 -41.89 -26.77
C LEU A 731 9.65 -42.39 -25.35
N ILE A 732 8.60 -42.60 -24.54
CA ILE A 732 8.72 -43.17 -23.19
C ILE A 732 9.45 -44.52 -23.24
N LYS A 733 8.99 -45.45 -24.08
CA LYS A 733 9.63 -46.77 -24.23
C LYS A 733 11.10 -46.66 -24.66
N TYR A 734 11.39 -45.77 -25.60
CA TYR A 734 12.75 -45.52 -26.07
C TYR A 734 13.67 -45.06 -24.93
N MET A 735 13.22 -44.11 -24.10
CA MET A 735 13.98 -43.62 -22.95
C MET A 735 14.30 -44.72 -21.95
N TYR A 736 13.28 -45.47 -21.48
CA TYR A 736 13.48 -46.57 -20.53
C TYR A 736 14.42 -47.66 -21.08
N SER A 737 14.35 -47.95 -22.39
CA SER A 737 15.27 -48.90 -23.03
C SER A 737 16.72 -48.37 -23.14
N SER A 738 16.90 -47.05 -23.07
CA SER A 738 18.19 -46.39 -23.20
C SER A 738 18.94 -46.30 -21.87
N VAL A 739 18.22 -46.28 -20.74
CA VAL A 739 18.81 -46.32 -19.38
C VAL A 739 19.73 -47.54 -19.21
N GLN A 740 19.33 -48.70 -19.72
CA GLN A 740 20.15 -49.93 -19.66
C GLN A 740 21.40 -49.88 -20.56
N ARG A 741 21.45 -48.97 -21.53
CA ARG A 741 22.52 -48.89 -22.56
C ARG A 741 23.49 -47.73 -22.34
N LYS A 742 23.07 -46.67 -21.64
CA LYS A 742 23.86 -45.45 -21.38
C LYS A 742 24.00 -45.25 -19.87
N SER A 743 24.93 -45.97 -19.22
CA SER A 743 25.08 -45.98 -17.76
C SER A 743 25.45 -44.61 -17.14
N ASP A 744 25.98 -43.67 -17.93
CA ASP A 744 26.65 -42.47 -17.40
C ASP A 744 25.91 -41.15 -17.67
N SER A 745 24.71 -41.15 -18.27
CA SER A 745 24.04 -39.90 -18.69
C SER A 745 22.55 -39.75 -18.36
N ILE A 746 21.78 -40.83 -18.19
CA ILE A 746 20.32 -40.78 -17.96
C ILE A 746 19.95 -41.84 -16.93
N ASN A 747 19.43 -41.45 -15.77
CA ASN A 747 18.99 -42.38 -14.73
C ASN A 747 17.49 -42.71 -14.86
N ILE A 748 17.01 -43.65 -14.05
CA ILE A 748 15.61 -44.07 -14.05
C ILE A 748 14.66 -42.94 -13.60
N ASP A 749 15.11 -42.12 -12.64
CA ASP A 749 14.33 -40.99 -12.11
C ASP A 749 14.06 -39.93 -13.18
N ASP A 750 15.00 -39.69 -14.09
CA ASP A 750 14.85 -38.75 -15.20
C ASP A 750 13.87 -39.31 -16.26
N CYS A 751 13.79 -40.63 -16.42
CA CYS A 751 12.82 -41.27 -17.32
C CYS A 751 11.39 -41.26 -16.74
N GLU A 752 11.24 -41.55 -15.44
CA GLU A 752 9.95 -41.43 -14.74
C GLU A 752 9.43 -39.99 -14.83
N TRP A 753 10.30 -39.04 -14.54
CA TRP A 753 9.99 -37.62 -14.61
C TRP A 753 9.59 -37.16 -16.04
N MET A 754 10.29 -37.59 -17.10
CA MET A 754 9.88 -37.28 -18.47
C MET A 754 8.57 -37.96 -18.87
N ALA A 755 8.32 -39.18 -18.40
CA ALA A 755 7.07 -39.89 -18.67
C ALA A 755 5.88 -39.12 -18.07
N ASP A 756 6.01 -38.64 -16.82
CA ASP A 756 5.00 -37.79 -16.18
C ASP A 756 4.75 -36.51 -16.98
N THR A 757 5.81 -35.85 -17.43
CA THR A 757 5.72 -34.62 -18.24
C THR A 757 5.03 -34.87 -19.58
N LEU A 758 5.37 -35.95 -20.29
CA LEU A 758 4.75 -36.33 -21.58
C LEU A 758 3.27 -36.73 -21.42
N CYS A 759 2.89 -37.24 -20.25
CA CYS A 759 1.50 -37.61 -19.94
C CYS A 759 0.64 -36.41 -19.52
N ASN A 760 1.27 -35.29 -19.12
CA ASN A 760 0.58 -34.06 -18.76
C ASN A 760 0.56 -33.08 -19.95
N ASP A 761 -0.59 -32.98 -20.63
CA ASP A 761 -0.76 -32.12 -21.81
C ASP A 761 -0.41 -30.65 -21.54
N ASN A 762 -0.71 -30.13 -20.34
CA ASN A 762 -0.43 -28.74 -19.98
C ASN A 762 1.09 -28.52 -19.83
N LEU A 763 1.79 -29.41 -19.13
CA LEU A 763 3.23 -29.29 -18.94
C LEU A 763 4.00 -29.49 -20.24
N LEU A 764 3.58 -30.43 -21.08
CA LEU A 764 4.17 -30.64 -22.39
C LEU A 764 4.00 -29.41 -23.30
N SER A 765 2.79 -28.82 -23.31
CA SER A 765 2.53 -27.59 -24.07
C SER A 765 3.39 -26.43 -23.56
N ALA A 766 3.44 -26.22 -22.24
CA ALA A 766 4.28 -25.18 -21.64
C ALA A 766 5.77 -25.37 -21.96
N SER A 767 6.26 -26.61 -21.89
CA SER A 767 7.65 -26.96 -22.21
C SER A 767 7.99 -26.60 -23.66
N ARG A 768 7.14 -26.98 -24.61
CA ARG A 768 7.33 -26.68 -26.04
C ARG A 768 7.29 -25.20 -26.35
N MET A 769 6.44 -24.46 -25.64
CA MET A 769 6.30 -23.02 -25.80
C MET A 769 7.51 -22.26 -25.23
N ILE A 770 7.97 -22.62 -24.03
CA ILE A 770 8.93 -21.79 -23.28
C ILE A 770 10.38 -22.17 -23.60
N ILE A 771 10.72 -23.45 -23.63
CA ILE A 771 12.11 -23.93 -23.74
C ILE A 771 12.89 -23.37 -24.94
N PRO A 772 12.31 -23.27 -26.16
CA PRO A 772 13.03 -22.72 -27.31
C PRO A 772 13.60 -21.31 -27.05
N HIS A 773 12.85 -20.46 -26.36
CA HIS A 773 13.30 -19.11 -26.00
C HIS A 773 14.40 -19.10 -24.94
N LEU A 774 14.46 -20.12 -24.10
CA LEU A 774 15.42 -20.24 -23.01
C LEU A 774 16.77 -20.82 -23.45
N LEU A 775 16.76 -21.66 -24.50
CA LEU A 775 17.94 -22.37 -25.00
C LEU A 775 18.66 -21.68 -26.17
N HIS A 776 18.12 -20.59 -26.73
CA HIS A 776 18.82 -19.80 -27.74
C HIS A 776 20.14 -19.24 -27.17
N GLY A 777 21.26 -19.84 -27.56
CA GLY A 777 22.61 -19.33 -27.37
C GLY A 777 23.16 -18.80 -28.70
N GLU A 778 24.10 -17.86 -28.63
CA GLU A 778 24.78 -17.31 -29.81
C GLU A 778 25.41 -18.44 -30.66
N GLY A 779 24.81 -18.73 -31.81
CA GLY A 779 25.46 -19.45 -32.91
C GLY A 779 25.48 -20.98 -32.86
N GLU A 780 24.34 -21.65 -32.62
CA GLU A 780 24.09 -23.04 -33.07
C GLU A 780 22.75 -23.19 -33.79
#